data_AF-A0A2T2QZ45-F1
#
_entry.id   AF-A0A2T2QZ45-F1
#
_cell.length_a   1.000
_cell.length_b   1.000
_cell.length_c   1.000
_cell.angle_alpha   90.00
_cell.angle_beta   90.00
_cell.angle_gamma   90.00
#
_symmetry.space_group_name_H-M   'P 1'
#
loop_
_entity.id
_entity.type
_entity.pdbx_description
1 polymer ?
#
loop_
_entity_poly.entity_id
_entity_poly.type
_entity_poly.pdbx_seq_one_letter_code
_entity_poly.pdbx_strand_id
1 'polypeptide(L)'
;MVNAEQGSAGVMFTVDTESGFEGVTLINSSYGFGEYVVKGEVNPDQFYVFKEGLKQGKPAIISKEIGSKEKKLIQGKNRDTKQQRVKTEEREKFSLEEEDVLQLARWGTKIEEYYGRPQDIEWAKDGETGELYVLQARPETIESQKKEVNIIEDYELKQTGEVLLTGTAVGTGIDAGEIKKMESVNEEEFNHGDVLVTEKTSPGWEPIMNKASAIVTDQGGKTSHAAIVSRELGVPAVVGTRKATKRLEEGNEITVDCSQGGKGFIYKGKLPFEVHRRDIGNSTETATNIRINISNPDQAFNLQKYPNDGVGLARTEFIFNDSVKIHPLAAVNYEEIENKKIKNDIDEITTRYEDKKQYCVDKLASGIAKIAAAFYPRETIVRFSDFKSNEYKELLGGSEFEPEEENPMLGWRGASRYYSDKYEPAFKLECKAIKKAREEWGLDNIVAMIPFCRTPEEGRKVLDLMSESGLKQERDGLDVYAMCELPSNVVLADKFARLFDGISIGSNDLTQLILGVDKESSRVNKLYDENNEAVKDMISKVIQTTHKYEKPIGICGQAPSDSLEFSEFLVREGVDSISINPDSLIKTKAHINEIEKTVGNTGDKTNSKLLLLLLALGILSAIIILLGGSCSTNTNLSQKSAINKEQASTNYNPAKIRKRAEQRVRKEQKQKLKQKMLPMKISTFADFNFEYPYGWKVSHSQNSLRVYDSNTDKYISFMTTSSEKRFEEVKNKYNNVSSMKVDQKAAFLTNTSTSNTSTANNRSKEFYLAQIKMSTSSADEAESEKASVNLLTVESNDREQLNKVIKTIKFNRKDN
;
A
#
# COMPACT_ATOMS: atom_id res chain seq x y z
N MET A 1 -19.65 19.76 35.01
CA MET A 1 -18.74 18.75 34.41
C MET A 1 -19.59 17.53 34.13
N VAL A 2 -19.33 16.85 33.01
CA VAL A 2 -20.00 15.58 32.67
C VAL A 2 -19.47 14.50 33.62
N ASN A 3 -20.35 13.65 34.17
CA ASN A 3 -20.00 12.58 35.11
C ASN A 3 -19.38 11.37 34.39
N ALA A 4 -18.31 11.59 33.63
CA ALA A 4 -17.63 10.54 32.86
C ALA A 4 -16.79 9.61 33.74
N GLU A 5 -16.56 9.91 35.02
CA GLU A 5 -15.83 9.01 35.94
C GLU A 5 -16.55 7.66 36.15
N GLN A 6 -17.89 7.67 36.11
CA GLN A 6 -18.75 6.50 36.15
C GLN A 6 -19.18 6.03 34.76
N GLY A 7 -18.92 6.82 33.72
CA GLY A 7 -19.20 6.52 32.31
C GLY A 7 -17.94 6.27 31.49
N SER A 8 -17.93 6.85 30.29
CA SER A 8 -16.86 6.72 29.29
C SER A 8 -16.56 8.06 28.65
N ALA A 9 -15.35 8.24 28.16
CA ALA A 9 -14.97 9.40 27.38
C ALA A 9 -13.87 9.03 26.39
N GLY A 10 -13.65 9.93 25.43
CA GLY A 10 -12.62 9.67 24.44
C GLY A 10 -12.52 10.76 23.37
N VAL A 11 -11.94 10.34 22.26
CA VAL A 11 -11.66 11.18 21.10
C VAL A 11 -12.27 10.56 19.86
N MET A 12 -12.69 11.40 18.93
CA MET A 12 -13.22 11.00 17.64
C MET A 12 -12.55 11.85 16.56
N PHE A 13 -12.10 11.19 15.51
CA PHE A 13 -11.56 11.82 14.31
C PHE A 13 -12.51 11.55 13.16
N THR A 14 -12.87 12.58 12.40
CA THR A 14 -13.72 12.42 11.20
C THR A 14 -12.91 11.94 10.00
N VAL A 15 -11.77 11.31 10.22
CA VAL A 15 -10.87 10.79 9.20
C VAL A 15 -10.07 9.66 9.82
N ASP A 16 -9.60 8.71 9.02
CA ASP A 16 -8.55 7.81 9.48
C ASP A 16 -7.24 8.60 9.69
N THR A 17 -6.72 8.59 10.92
CA THR A 17 -5.55 9.42 11.29
C THR A 17 -4.23 8.89 10.75
N GLU A 18 -4.17 7.67 10.24
CA GLU A 18 -2.96 7.08 9.67
C GLU A 18 -2.82 7.39 8.19
N SER A 19 -3.92 7.23 7.45
CA SER A 19 -3.97 7.41 6.01
C SER A 19 -4.56 8.74 5.57
N GLY A 20 -5.26 9.48 6.43
CA GLY A 20 -6.04 10.64 5.99
C GLY A 20 -7.27 10.27 5.16
N PHE A 21 -7.71 9.01 5.18
CA PHE A 21 -8.91 8.60 4.46
C PHE A 21 -10.17 9.17 5.09
N GLU A 22 -10.83 10.09 4.38
CA GLU A 22 -11.99 10.86 4.86
C GLU A 22 -13.31 10.07 4.82
N GLY A 23 -13.34 8.84 4.27
CA GLY A 23 -14.56 8.03 4.15
C GLY A 23 -15.04 7.36 5.44
N VAL A 24 -14.28 7.47 6.53
CA VAL A 24 -14.58 6.85 7.83
C VAL A 24 -14.45 7.84 8.98
N THR A 25 -15.15 7.54 10.07
CA THR A 25 -14.96 8.17 11.37
C THR A 25 -14.30 7.18 12.31
N LEU A 26 -13.18 7.58 12.91
CA LEU A 26 -12.44 6.82 13.91
C LEU A 26 -12.84 7.28 15.31
N ILE A 27 -13.38 6.39 16.14
CA ILE A 27 -13.78 6.70 17.52
C ILE A 27 -12.93 5.85 18.47
N ASN A 28 -12.24 6.51 19.40
CA ASN A 28 -11.53 5.85 20.49
C ASN A 28 -12.23 6.12 21.82
N SER A 29 -12.46 5.07 22.62
CA SER A 29 -13.21 5.16 23.87
C SER A 29 -12.55 4.42 25.02
N SER A 30 -12.61 5.00 26.23
CA SER A 30 -12.27 4.30 27.46
C SER A 30 -13.16 4.75 28.63
N TYR A 31 -13.11 4.01 29.73
CA TYR A 31 -13.85 4.38 30.94
C TYR A 31 -13.17 5.56 31.66
N GLY A 32 -13.97 6.35 32.37
CA GLY A 32 -13.48 7.49 33.15
C GLY A 32 -13.29 8.77 32.32
N PHE A 33 -12.63 9.76 32.90
CA PHE A 33 -12.35 11.02 32.19
C PHE A 33 -11.43 10.81 30.98
N GLY A 34 -11.71 11.54 29.89
CA GLY A 34 -11.07 11.36 28.58
C GLY A 34 -9.59 11.73 28.51
N GLU A 35 -9.05 12.38 29.54
CA GLU A 35 -7.65 12.82 29.62
C GLU A 35 -6.66 11.68 29.36
N TYR A 36 -6.95 10.46 29.82
CA TYR A 36 -6.08 9.30 29.57
C TYR A 36 -6.09 8.81 28.14
N VAL A 37 -7.20 9.00 27.41
CA VAL A 37 -7.28 8.68 25.98
C VAL A 37 -6.48 9.70 25.19
N VAL A 38 -6.67 11.00 25.47
CA VAL A 38 -5.96 12.11 24.82
C VAL A 38 -4.44 12.02 25.05
N LYS A 39 -4.02 11.72 26.28
CA LYS A 39 -2.59 11.57 26.62
C LYS A 39 -1.98 10.24 26.18
N GLY A 40 -2.79 9.28 25.71
CA GLY A 40 -2.32 7.94 25.37
C GLY A 40 -1.88 7.10 26.57
N GLU A 41 -2.37 7.43 27.76
CA GLU A 41 -2.10 6.68 28.99
C GLU A 41 -2.80 5.32 28.97
N VAL A 42 -3.93 5.21 28.29
CA VAL A 42 -4.71 3.98 28.18
C VAL A 42 -4.74 3.51 26.73
N ASN A 43 -4.80 2.19 26.51
CA ASN A 43 -5.16 1.63 25.21
C ASN A 43 -6.70 1.55 25.13
N PRO A 44 -7.35 2.43 24.35
CA PRO A 44 -8.81 2.53 24.30
C PRO A 44 -9.42 1.49 23.37
N ASP A 45 -10.73 1.29 23.48
CA ASP A 45 -11.51 0.68 22.42
C ASP A 45 -11.45 1.55 21.17
N GLN A 46 -11.55 0.91 20.00
CA GLN A 46 -11.47 1.56 18.71
C GLN A 46 -12.61 1.10 17.80
N PHE A 47 -13.24 2.06 17.15
CA PHE A 47 -14.34 1.84 16.22
C PHE A 47 -14.09 2.61 14.93
N TYR A 48 -14.32 1.95 13.79
CA TYR A 48 -14.41 2.60 12.49
C TYR A 48 -15.86 2.58 12.00
N VAL A 49 -16.39 3.76 11.69
CA VAL A 49 -17.74 3.93 11.13
C VAL A 49 -17.63 4.43 9.70
N PHE A 50 -18.24 3.72 8.75
CA PHE A 50 -18.30 4.12 7.36
C PHE A 50 -19.34 5.23 7.15
N LYS A 51 -18.88 6.39 6.70
CA LYS A 51 -19.73 7.59 6.65
C LYS A 51 -20.86 7.50 5.64
N GLU A 52 -20.61 6.92 4.47
CA GLU A 52 -21.64 6.85 3.43
C GLU A 52 -22.75 5.86 3.82
N GLY A 53 -22.40 4.71 4.40
CA GLY A 53 -23.37 3.80 5.01
C GLY A 53 -24.19 4.49 6.10
N LEU A 54 -23.56 5.30 6.94
CA LEU A 54 -24.27 6.08 7.96
C LEU A 54 -25.26 7.09 7.35
N LYS A 55 -24.91 7.76 6.25
CA LYS A 55 -25.81 8.65 5.49
C LYS A 55 -26.98 7.89 4.86
N GLN A 56 -26.76 6.65 4.44
CA GLN A 56 -27.82 5.74 3.97
C GLN A 56 -28.71 5.21 5.12
N GLY A 57 -28.48 5.62 6.36
CA GLY A 57 -29.23 5.18 7.54
C GLY A 57 -28.85 3.77 8.02
N LYS A 58 -27.69 3.25 7.60
CA LYS A 58 -27.20 1.92 7.96
C LYS A 58 -26.35 1.98 9.25
N PRO A 59 -26.38 0.96 10.12
CA PRO A 59 -25.51 0.85 11.30
C PRO A 59 -24.07 0.47 10.93
N ALA A 60 -23.40 1.36 10.19
CA ALA A 60 -22.17 1.09 9.45
C ALA A 60 -20.88 1.05 10.30
N ILE A 61 -20.89 0.36 11.44
CA ILE A 61 -19.68 0.10 12.25
C ILE A 61 -18.89 -1.04 11.60
N ILE A 62 -18.00 -0.68 10.67
CA ILE A 62 -17.24 -1.64 9.86
C ILE A 62 -16.08 -2.29 10.62
N SER A 63 -15.66 -1.74 11.76
CA SER A 63 -14.63 -2.36 12.59
C SER A 63 -14.78 -2.02 14.08
N LYS A 64 -14.50 -3.01 14.93
CA LYS A 64 -14.55 -2.92 16.39
C LYS A 64 -13.35 -3.64 16.98
N GLU A 65 -12.51 -2.91 17.70
CA GLU A 65 -11.31 -3.42 18.36
C GLU A 65 -11.34 -3.03 19.83
N ILE A 66 -11.07 -4.00 20.71
CA ILE A 66 -11.12 -3.75 22.14
C ILE A 66 -9.77 -3.25 22.66
N GLY A 67 -9.81 -2.22 23.49
CA GLY A 67 -8.65 -1.75 24.24
C GLY A 67 -8.42 -2.55 25.52
N SER A 68 -7.17 -2.60 25.98
CA SER A 68 -6.86 -3.23 27.28
C SER A 68 -7.46 -2.47 28.48
N LYS A 69 -7.75 -1.17 28.30
CA LYS A 69 -8.47 -0.30 29.26
C LYS A 69 -8.01 -0.48 30.71
N GLU A 70 -6.70 -0.58 30.94
CA GLU A 70 -6.19 -1.09 32.23
C GLU A 70 -6.40 -0.15 33.42
N LYS A 71 -6.52 1.15 33.14
CA LYS A 71 -6.68 2.24 34.10
C LYS A 71 -7.69 3.27 33.58
N LYS A 72 -8.38 3.93 34.51
CA LYS A 72 -9.29 5.04 34.27
C LYS A 72 -9.00 6.19 35.23
N LEU A 73 -9.32 7.41 34.81
CA LEU A 73 -9.22 8.61 35.65
C LEU A 73 -10.58 8.95 36.23
N ILE A 74 -10.65 9.19 37.55
CA ILE A 74 -11.88 9.50 38.29
C ILE A 74 -11.68 10.74 39.17
N GLN A 75 -12.75 11.26 39.74
CA GLN A 75 -12.70 12.35 40.72
C GLN A 75 -12.19 11.82 42.06
N GLY A 76 -11.18 12.50 42.61
CA GLY A 76 -10.65 12.32 43.95
C GLY A 76 -11.44 13.09 45.01
N LYS A 77 -11.15 12.80 46.30
CA LYS A 77 -11.90 13.35 47.44
C LYS A 77 -11.78 14.87 47.60
N ASN A 78 -10.72 15.48 47.07
CA ASN A 78 -10.43 16.90 47.23
C ASN A 78 -10.65 17.70 45.93
N ARG A 79 -11.52 17.21 45.03
CA ARG A 79 -11.69 17.72 43.65
C ARG A 79 -10.44 17.63 42.78
N ASP A 80 -9.44 16.85 43.22
CA ASP A 80 -8.31 16.39 42.42
C ASP A 80 -8.73 15.19 41.54
N THR A 81 -7.91 14.81 40.55
CA THR A 81 -8.15 13.59 39.76
C THR A 81 -7.34 12.43 40.30
N LYS A 82 -7.91 11.22 40.33
CA LYS A 82 -7.25 10.02 40.85
C LYS A 82 -7.27 8.89 39.81
N GLN A 83 -6.14 8.21 39.66
CA GLN A 83 -6.06 6.98 38.87
C GLN A 83 -6.73 5.80 39.59
N GLN A 84 -7.55 5.05 38.86
CA GLN A 84 -8.13 3.80 39.33
C GLN A 84 -7.90 2.67 38.31
N ARG A 85 -7.61 1.47 38.82
CA ARG A 85 -7.52 0.26 37.99
C ARG A 85 -8.93 -0.18 37.57
N VAL A 86 -9.15 -0.41 36.28
CA VAL A 86 -10.42 -0.94 35.76
C VAL A 86 -10.52 -2.44 36.10
N LYS A 87 -11.72 -2.93 36.47
CA LYS A 87 -11.90 -4.35 36.81
C LYS A 87 -11.69 -5.23 35.57
N THR A 88 -11.19 -6.45 35.75
CA THR A 88 -10.90 -7.35 34.61
C THR A 88 -12.14 -7.58 33.72
N GLU A 89 -13.29 -7.81 34.35
CA GLU A 89 -14.59 -8.00 33.67
C GLU A 89 -15.02 -6.79 32.81
N GLU A 90 -14.68 -5.57 33.22
CA GLU A 90 -15.00 -4.35 32.47
C GLU A 90 -14.04 -4.15 31.28
N ARG A 91 -12.77 -4.57 31.41
CA ARG A 91 -11.77 -4.48 30.32
C ARG A 91 -12.15 -5.34 29.13
N GLU A 92 -12.86 -6.42 29.38
CA GLU A 92 -13.32 -7.35 28.35
C GLU A 92 -14.60 -6.89 27.63
N LYS A 93 -15.19 -5.76 28.04
CA LYS A 93 -16.34 -5.15 27.39
C LYS A 93 -15.94 -3.88 26.64
N PHE A 94 -16.71 -3.55 25.60
CA PHE A 94 -16.64 -2.22 25.00
C PHE A 94 -17.17 -1.18 25.99
N SER A 95 -16.50 -0.04 26.04
CA SER A 95 -16.87 1.10 26.87
C SER A 95 -18.02 1.93 26.29
N LEU A 96 -18.48 1.58 25.09
CA LEU A 96 -19.64 2.17 24.42
C LEU A 96 -20.55 1.08 23.87
N GLU A 97 -21.84 1.38 23.83
CA GLU A 97 -22.82 0.61 23.07
C GLU A 97 -22.78 1.03 21.60
N GLU A 98 -23.28 0.17 20.70
CA GLU A 98 -23.25 0.46 19.25
C GLU A 98 -24.02 1.74 18.89
N GLU A 99 -25.14 2.01 19.55
CA GLU A 99 -25.93 3.22 19.31
C GLU A 99 -25.17 4.48 19.73
N ASP A 100 -24.34 4.41 20.78
CA ASP A 100 -23.48 5.52 21.17
C ASP A 100 -22.45 5.83 20.06
N VAL A 101 -21.81 4.77 19.53
CA VAL A 101 -20.82 4.88 18.46
C VAL A 101 -21.44 5.51 17.21
N LEU A 102 -22.63 5.05 16.81
CA LEU A 102 -23.36 5.61 15.67
C LEU A 102 -23.77 7.06 15.91
N GLN A 103 -24.23 7.41 17.12
CA GLN A 103 -24.61 8.77 17.47
C GLN A 103 -23.42 9.72 17.46
N LEU A 104 -22.27 9.30 18.02
CA LEU A 104 -21.02 10.05 17.94
C LEU A 104 -20.61 10.26 16.47
N ALA A 105 -20.63 9.22 15.64
CA ALA A 105 -20.28 9.34 14.23
C ALA A 105 -21.23 10.29 13.45
N ARG A 106 -22.53 10.30 13.78
CA ARG A 106 -23.50 11.26 13.23
C ARG A 106 -23.17 12.69 13.63
N TRP A 107 -22.79 12.93 14.88
CA TRP A 107 -22.32 14.24 15.33
C TRP A 107 -21.01 14.64 14.66
N GLY A 108 -20.04 13.73 14.57
CA GLY A 108 -18.76 13.97 13.90
C GLY A 108 -18.95 14.42 12.46
N THR A 109 -19.80 13.72 11.70
CA THR A 109 -20.11 14.07 10.31
C THR A 109 -20.74 15.46 10.20
N LYS A 110 -21.71 15.78 11.06
CA LYS A 110 -22.33 17.12 11.09
C LYS A 110 -21.34 18.24 11.45
N ILE A 111 -20.44 17.99 12.39
CA ILE A 111 -19.42 18.96 12.81
C ILE A 111 -18.41 19.19 11.68
N GLU A 112 -17.93 18.13 11.02
CA GLU A 112 -17.07 18.23 9.85
C GLU A 112 -17.73 19.00 8.70
N GLU A 113 -19.00 18.70 8.38
CA GLU A 113 -19.77 19.42 7.37
C GLU A 113 -19.88 20.92 7.69
N TYR A 114 -20.11 21.28 8.96
CA TYR A 114 -20.18 22.66 9.41
C TYR A 114 -18.84 23.42 9.23
N TYR A 115 -17.72 22.79 9.53
CA TYR A 115 -16.39 23.40 9.42
C TYR A 115 -15.73 23.25 8.03
N GLY A 116 -16.30 22.39 7.16
CA GLY A 116 -15.81 22.12 5.82
C GLY A 116 -14.43 21.45 5.77
N ARG A 117 -14.00 20.79 6.84
CA ARG A 117 -12.69 20.11 6.93
C ARG A 117 -12.70 19.04 8.03
N PRO A 118 -11.82 18.01 7.96
CA PRO A 118 -11.71 16.99 9.00
C PRO A 118 -11.49 17.56 10.40
N GLN A 119 -12.05 16.89 11.41
CA GLN A 119 -12.09 17.35 12.80
C GLN A 119 -11.54 16.29 13.77
N ASP A 120 -10.88 16.78 14.82
CA ASP A 120 -10.53 16.09 16.07
C ASP A 120 -11.50 16.59 17.17
N ILE A 121 -12.26 15.66 17.74
CA ILE A 121 -13.41 15.94 18.61
C ILE A 121 -13.28 15.16 19.92
N GLU A 122 -13.30 15.87 21.04
CA GLU A 122 -13.37 15.27 22.38
C GLU A 122 -14.83 15.14 22.82
N TRP A 123 -15.17 14.00 23.40
CA TRP A 123 -16.54 13.68 23.83
C TRP A 123 -16.55 12.93 25.17
N ALA A 124 -17.70 12.96 25.84
CA ALA A 124 -17.94 12.23 27.08
C ALA A 124 -19.37 11.68 27.15
N LYS A 125 -19.51 10.49 27.74
CA LYS A 125 -20.77 9.87 28.14
C LYS A 125 -20.92 9.97 29.66
N ASP A 126 -22.02 10.56 30.09
CA ASP A 126 -22.34 10.70 31.51
C ASP A 126 -22.77 9.35 32.10
N GLY A 127 -22.15 8.92 33.21
CA GLY A 127 -22.41 7.61 33.81
C GLY A 127 -23.74 7.48 34.54
N GLU A 128 -24.39 8.58 34.92
CA GLU A 128 -25.70 8.55 35.61
C GLU A 128 -26.85 8.66 34.62
N THR A 129 -26.76 9.61 33.68
CA THR A 129 -27.82 9.89 32.72
C THR A 129 -27.71 9.05 31.44
N GLY A 130 -26.51 8.57 31.11
CA GLY A 130 -26.22 7.89 29.85
C GLY A 130 -26.13 8.81 28.64
N GLU A 131 -26.27 10.13 28.82
CA GLU A 131 -26.24 11.11 27.74
C GLU A 131 -24.82 11.36 27.22
N LEU A 132 -24.70 11.62 25.92
CA LEU A 132 -23.45 11.95 25.24
C LEU A 132 -23.29 13.47 25.13
N TYR A 133 -22.06 13.95 25.24
CA TYR A 133 -21.69 15.37 25.16
C TYR A 133 -20.44 15.55 24.31
N VAL A 134 -20.44 16.57 23.45
CA VAL A 134 -19.23 17.06 22.78
C VAL A 134 -18.58 18.11 23.67
N LEU A 135 -17.30 17.93 23.98
CA LEU A 135 -16.54 18.82 24.87
C LEU A 135 -15.71 19.83 24.10
N GLN A 136 -15.09 19.39 23.00
CA GLN A 136 -14.23 20.20 22.16
C GLN A 136 -14.29 19.69 20.71
N ALA A 137 -14.16 20.59 19.74
CA ALA A 137 -13.93 20.25 18.34
C ALA A 137 -12.89 21.21 17.76
N ARG A 138 -11.91 20.67 17.04
CA ARG A 138 -10.87 21.44 16.35
C ARG A 138 -10.50 20.78 15.02
N PRO A 139 -9.95 21.53 14.06
CA PRO A 139 -9.45 20.94 12.82
C PRO A 139 -8.40 19.85 13.08
N GLU A 140 -8.44 18.79 12.28
CA GLU A 140 -7.35 17.80 12.21
C GLU A 140 -6.16 18.42 11.46
N THR A 141 -4.97 18.41 12.07
CA THR A 141 -3.81 19.23 11.65
C THR A 141 -2.72 18.46 10.89
N ILE A 142 -2.75 17.12 10.86
CA ILE A 142 -1.63 16.33 10.34
C ILE A 142 -1.78 16.08 8.83
N GLU A 143 -2.96 15.66 8.36
CA GLU A 143 -3.16 15.36 6.94
C GLU A 143 -3.54 16.62 6.15
N SER A 144 -4.10 17.63 6.82
CA SER A 144 -4.38 18.93 6.20
C SER A 144 -3.11 19.67 5.77
N GLN A 145 -1.96 19.40 6.40
CA GLN A 145 -0.64 19.94 6.00
C GLN A 145 0.05 19.14 4.88
N LYS A 146 -0.33 17.87 4.66
CA LYS A 146 0.24 17.02 3.58
C LYS A 146 -0.43 17.23 2.22
N LYS A 147 -1.53 18.00 2.15
CA LYS A 147 -2.28 18.28 0.90
C LYS A 147 -1.45 18.92 -0.23
N GLU A 148 -0.21 19.35 0.02
CA GLU A 148 0.64 19.99 -0.99
C GLU A 148 1.66 19.06 -1.70
N VAL A 149 1.76 17.77 -1.35
CA VAL A 149 2.77 16.90 -1.97
C VAL A 149 2.11 15.67 -2.60
N ASN A 150 2.03 15.64 -3.93
CA ASN A 150 1.58 14.49 -4.74
C ASN A 150 2.53 13.27 -4.63
N ILE A 151 3.35 13.14 -3.59
CA ILE A 151 4.37 12.10 -3.47
C ILE A 151 3.90 11.05 -2.47
N ILE A 152 3.79 9.79 -2.91
CA ILE A 152 3.71 8.64 -2.00
C ILE A 152 5.12 8.09 -1.76
N GLU A 153 5.42 7.75 -0.51
CA GLU A 153 6.63 7.04 -0.11
C GLU A 153 6.25 5.60 0.27
N ASP A 154 6.73 4.63 -0.49
CA ASP A 154 6.65 3.21 -0.09
C ASP A 154 7.97 2.78 0.52
N TYR A 155 7.90 1.95 1.55
CA TYR A 155 9.05 1.37 2.21
C TYR A 155 9.06 -0.14 1.98
N GLU A 156 10.21 -0.69 1.59
CA GLU A 156 10.37 -2.12 1.34
C GLU A 156 11.57 -2.66 2.12
N LEU A 157 11.30 -3.54 3.09
CA LEU A 157 12.34 -4.25 3.84
C LEU A 157 12.98 -5.33 2.95
N LYS A 158 14.30 -5.30 2.77
CA LYS A 158 15.00 -6.21 1.85
C LYS A 158 15.35 -7.56 2.44
N GLN A 159 15.27 -7.69 3.76
CA GLN A 159 15.50 -8.94 4.46
C GLN A 159 14.63 -9.03 5.70
N THR A 160 14.15 -10.22 6.01
CA THR A 160 13.44 -10.50 7.27
C THR A 160 14.45 -10.80 8.38
N GLY A 161 14.32 -10.13 9.52
CA GLY A 161 15.14 -10.37 10.71
C GLY A 161 14.37 -11.04 11.85
N GLU A 162 15.06 -11.30 12.96
CA GLU A 162 14.44 -11.76 14.21
C GLU A 162 13.52 -10.67 14.78
N VAL A 163 12.22 -10.95 14.91
CA VAL A 163 11.25 -10.04 15.54
C VAL A 163 11.43 -10.07 17.05
N LEU A 164 11.88 -8.95 17.63
CA LEU A 164 12.04 -8.79 19.07
C LEU A 164 10.70 -8.52 19.75
N LEU A 165 9.92 -7.59 19.17
CA LEU A 165 8.66 -7.09 19.70
C LEU A 165 7.73 -6.63 18.58
N THR A 166 6.45 -6.51 18.92
CA THR A 166 5.43 -5.93 18.06
C THR A 166 4.55 -4.97 18.87
N GLY A 167 3.92 -4.03 18.19
CA GLY A 167 2.98 -3.07 18.77
C GLY A 167 2.06 -2.50 17.70
N THR A 168 1.39 -1.39 18.02
CA THR A 168 0.57 -0.65 17.06
C THR A 168 1.50 0.20 16.20
N ALA A 169 1.45 0.05 14.88
CA ALA A 169 2.21 0.89 13.96
C ALA A 169 1.63 2.30 13.92
N VAL A 170 2.50 3.29 13.73
CA VAL A 170 2.15 4.70 13.53
C VAL A 170 2.93 5.20 12.31
N GLY A 171 2.19 5.60 11.29
CA GLY A 171 2.75 5.92 9.98
C GLY A 171 3.07 4.66 9.16
N THR A 172 3.76 4.82 8.03
CA THR A 172 4.07 3.73 7.09
C THR A 172 5.58 3.56 6.86
N GLY A 173 6.40 4.27 7.63
CA GLY A 173 7.85 4.31 7.47
C GLY A 173 8.57 3.08 8.02
N ILE A 174 9.79 2.88 7.51
CA ILE A 174 10.80 2.01 8.11
C ILE A 174 12.01 2.89 8.41
N ASP A 175 12.56 2.76 9.61
CA ASP A 175 13.87 3.33 9.93
C ASP A 175 14.63 2.45 10.94
N ALA A 176 15.92 2.72 11.11
CA ALA A 176 16.79 1.92 11.96
C ALA A 176 17.82 2.78 12.70
N GLY A 177 18.11 2.41 13.95
CA GLY A 177 18.98 3.19 14.83
C GLY A 177 19.44 2.40 16.04
N GLU A 178 20.29 3.01 16.85
CA GLU A 178 20.72 2.48 18.13
C GLU A 178 19.64 2.74 19.18
N ILE A 179 19.34 1.76 20.03
CA ILE A 179 18.35 1.93 21.10
C ILE A 179 18.90 2.91 22.13
N LYS A 180 18.20 4.03 22.31
CA LYS A 180 18.39 4.92 23.45
C LYS A 180 17.18 4.84 24.36
N LYS A 181 17.36 4.23 25.54
CA LYS A 181 16.32 4.15 26.56
C LYS A 181 16.32 5.42 27.39
N MET A 182 15.14 5.97 27.62
CA MET A 182 15.00 7.19 28.41
C MET A 182 13.78 7.12 29.32
N GLU A 183 13.99 7.38 30.61
CA GLU A 183 12.91 7.50 31.60
C GLU A 183 12.42 8.96 31.73
N SER A 184 13.28 9.92 31.41
CA SER A 184 13.01 11.35 31.44
C SER A 184 13.68 12.06 30.26
N VAL A 185 13.24 13.29 29.98
CA VAL A 185 13.79 14.10 28.89
C VAL A 185 15.16 14.64 29.28
N ASN A 186 16.21 14.19 28.60
CA ASN A 186 17.53 14.81 28.60
C ASN A 186 18.06 14.86 27.15
N GLU A 187 17.96 16.02 26.53
CA GLU A 187 18.30 16.18 25.11
C GLU A 187 19.81 15.99 24.82
N GLU A 188 20.68 16.22 25.80
CA GLU A 188 22.14 16.07 25.65
C GLU A 188 22.58 14.60 25.53
N GLU A 189 21.78 13.69 26.08
CA GLU A 189 22.06 12.25 26.07
C GLU A 189 21.53 11.53 24.83
N PHE A 190 20.78 12.22 23.97
CA PHE A 190 20.12 11.63 22.81
C PHE A 190 20.79 12.04 21.51
N ASN A 191 21.32 11.06 20.76
CA ASN A 191 21.95 11.33 19.49
C ASN A 191 20.92 11.33 18.36
N HIS A 192 21.24 12.06 17.31
CA HIS A 192 20.41 12.10 16.12
C HIS A 192 20.51 10.77 15.37
N GLY A 193 19.37 10.18 15.03
CA GLY A 193 19.28 8.84 14.44
C GLY A 193 19.12 7.69 15.44
N ASP A 194 19.12 7.97 16.74
CA ASP A 194 18.80 6.96 17.76
C ASP A 194 17.31 6.56 17.69
N VAL A 195 17.01 5.32 18.08
CA VAL A 195 15.63 4.87 18.31
C VAL A 195 15.27 5.16 19.76
N LEU A 196 14.30 6.05 19.96
CA LEU A 196 13.81 6.38 21.28
C LEU A 196 12.98 5.21 21.83
N VAL A 197 13.40 4.64 22.95
CA VAL A 197 12.63 3.64 23.70
C VAL A 197 12.24 4.22 25.07
N THR A 198 10.95 4.36 25.33
CA THR A 198 10.45 4.90 26.61
C THR A 198 9.11 4.27 27.00
N GLU A 199 8.66 4.48 28.24
CA GLU A 199 7.35 3.98 28.67
C GLU A 199 6.23 4.76 27.95
N LYS A 200 6.37 6.09 27.87
CA LYS A 200 5.44 7.04 27.25
C LYS A 200 6.15 8.36 26.94
N THR A 201 5.59 9.15 26.04
CA THR A 201 6.06 10.52 25.76
C THR A 201 5.05 11.57 26.25
N SER A 202 5.52 12.80 26.41
CA SER A 202 4.75 14.00 26.73
C SER A 202 5.29 15.19 25.92
N PRO A 203 4.65 16.38 25.90
CA PRO A 203 5.08 17.49 25.03
C PRO A 203 6.55 17.90 25.17
N GLY A 204 7.15 17.73 26.36
CA GLY A 204 8.59 17.99 26.56
C GLY A 204 9.53 17.08 25.77
N TRP A 205 9.05 15.96 25.22
CA TRP A 205 9.83 15.01 24.42
C TRP A 205 9.98 15.42 22.95
N GLU A 206 9.22 16.41 22.47
CA GLU A 206 9.23 16.84 21.06
C GLU A 206 10.63 17.09 20.48
N PRO A 207 11.59 17.75 21.19
CA PRO A 207 12.95 17.93 20.67
C PRO A 207 13.68 16.62 20.42
N ILE A 208 13.50 15.63 21.30
CA ILE A 208 14.10 14.30 21.19
C ILE A 208 13.41 13.50 20.07
N MET A 209 12.07 13.52 20.03
CA MET A 209 11.29 12.84 19.00
C MET A 209 11.66 13.33 17.60
N ASN A 210 11.95 14.62 17.43
CA ASN A 210 12.39 15.18 16.15
C ASN A 210 13.81 14.76 15.73
N LYS A 211 14.64 14.29 16.67
CA LYS A 211 15.98 13.74 16.39
C LYS A 211 15.96 12.22 16.17
N ALA A 212 14.91 11.55 16.62
CA ALA A 212 14.83 10.10 16.60
C ALA A 212 14.65 9.57 15.17
N SER A 213 15.30 8.44 14.85
CA SER A 213 15.04 7.69 13.61
C SER A 213 13.71 6.93 13.71
N ALA A 214 13.41 6.41 14.90
CA ALA A 214 12.13 5.77 15.19
C ALA A 214 11.78 5.91 16.68
N ILE A 215 10.51 5.69 17.02
CA ILE A 215 10.00 5.83 18.38
C ILE A 215 9.28 4.55 18.82
N VAL A 216 9.64 4.02 19.98
CA VAL A 216 9.04 2.81 20.54
C VAL A 216 8.55 3.10 21.96
N THR A 217 7.26 2.85 22.23
CA THR A 217 6.68 3.03 23.55
C THR A 217 6.01 1.77 24.11
N ASP A 218 6.05 1.62 25.43
CA ASP A 218 5.32 0.56 26.12
C ASP A 218 3.81 0.82 26.13
N GLN A 219 3.42 2.08 26.32
CA GLN A 219 2.03 2.53 26.40
C GLN A 219 1.63 3.37 25.19
N GLY A 220 0.32 3.52 24.98
CA GLY A 220 -0.27 4.31 23.90
C GLY A 220 -0.87 3.47 22.78
N GLY A 221 -1.90 4.03 22.15
CA GLY A 221 -2.48 3.54 20.90
C GLY A 221 -2.33 4.58 19.78
N LYS A 222 -3.08 4.42 18.70
CA LYS A 222 -3.07 5.30 17.51
C LYS A 222 -3.31 6.79 17.80
N THR A 223 -3.84 7.15 18.97
CA THR A 223 -4.14 8.55 19.35
C THR A 223 -3.31 9.03 20.53
N SER A 224 -2.27 8.28 20.91
CA SER A 224 -1.34 8.70 21.96
C SER A 224 -0.52 9.91 21.54
N HIS A 225 0.03 10.64 22.51
CA HIS A 225 0.96 11.74 22.24
C HIS A 225 2.11 11.29 21.33
N ALA A 226 2.71 10.13 21.62
CA ALA A 226 3.73 9.52 20.79
C ALA A 226 3.24 9.33 19.34
N ALA A 227 2.03 8.78 19.16
CA ALA A 227 1.49 8.53 17.82
C ALA A 227 1.21 9.84 17.05
N ILE A 228 0.61 10.84 17.69
CA ILE A 228 0.26 12.13 17.08
C ILE A 228 1.53 12.85 16.60
N VAL A 229 2.49 13.08 17.50
CA VAL A 229 3.71 13.83 17.19
C VAL A 229 4.60 13.07 16.20
N SER A 230 4.68 11.73 16.29
CA SER A 230 5.47 10.94 15.32
C SER A 230 4.96 11.11 13.89
N ARG A 231 3.63 11.18 13.70
CA ARG A 231 3.03 11.44 12.37
C ARG A 231 3.34 12.84 11.84
N GLU A 232 3.30 13.86 12.70
CA GLU A 232 3.65 15.24 12.35
C GLU A 232 5.11 15.35 11.91
N LEU A 233 6.00 14.63 12.59
CA LEU A 233 7.43 14.62 12.30
C LEU A 233 7.82 13.70 11.14
N GLY A 234 6.93 12.78 10.74
CA GLY A 234 7.21 11.76 9.72
C GLY A 234 8.15 10.66 10.23
N VAL A 235 8.23 10.46 11.55
CA VAL A 235 9.09 9.45 12.19
C VAL A 235 8.27 8.18 12.41
N PRO A 236 8.73 6.99 11.98
CA PRO A 236 8.01 5.74 12.23
C PRO A 236 7.97 5.44 13.73
N ALA A 237 6.80 5.04 14.23
CA ALA A 237 6.65 4.69 15.63
C ALA A 237 5.85 3.43 15.89
N VAL A 238 6.28 2.65 16.88
CA VAL A 238 5.58 1.45 17.36
C VAL A 238 5.20 1.65 18.80
N VAL A 239 3.90 1.88 19.04
CA VAL A 239 3.35 2.22 20.36
C VAL A 239 2.61 1.03 20.97
N GLY A 240 2.48 1.01 22.30
CA GLY A 240 1.71 -0.03 22.98
C GLY A 240 2.39 -1.40 22.98
N THR A 241 3.72 -1.46 22.92
CA THR A 241 4.49 -2.73 22.95
C THR A 241 4.42 -3.46 24.30
N ARG A 242 3.96 -2.76 25.35
CA ARG A 242 3.81 -3.19 26.75
C ARG A 242 5.09 -3.55 27.50
N LYS A 243 6.19 -3.85 26.81
CA LYS A 243 7.40 -4.44 27.39
C LYS A 243 8.71 -4.08 26.66
N ALA A 244 8.71 -3.10 25.76
CA ALA A 244 9.92 -2.62 25.09
C ALA A 244 10.97 -2.10 26.06
N THR A 245 10.60 -1.29 27.05
CA THR A 245 11.58 -0.76 28.04
C THR A 245 12.31 -1.87 28.79
N LYS A 246 11.64 -3.01 28.99
CA LYS A 246 12.16 -4.17 29.72
C LYS A 246 12.91 -5.18 28.84
N ARG A 247 12.49 -5.36 27.58
CA ARG A 247 13.02 -6.40 26.70
C ARG A 247 14.07 -5.93 25.72
N LEU A 248 14.01 -4.69 25.27
CA LEU A 248 15.05 -4.13 24.43
C LEU A 248 16.25 -3.80 25.32
N GLU A 249 17.46 -3.77 24.79
CA GLU A 249 18.69 -3.46 25.54
C GLU A 249 19.29 -2.19 24.95
N GLU A 250 19.71 -1.25 25.81
CA GLU A 250 20.30 0.02 25.36
C GLU A 250 21.61 -0.22 24.62
N GLY A 251 21.88 0.58 23.58
CA GLY A 251 23.07 0.44 22.74
C GLY A 251 22.96 -0.62 21.63
N ASN A 252 21.94 -1.47 21.66
CA ASN A 252 21.71 -2.42 20.57
C ASN A 252 21.02 -1.72 19.39
N GLU A 253 21.38 -2.12 18.17
CA GLU A 253 20.73 -1.62 16.98
C GLU A 253 19.44 -2.38 16.67
N ILE A 254 18.41 -1.66 16.23
CA ILE A 254 17.13 -2.23 15.80
C ILE A 254 16.61 -1.56 14.54
N THR A 255 15.68 -2.24 13.87
CA THR A 255 14.88 -1.69 12.77
C THR A 255 13.43 -1.66 13.20
N VAL A 256 12.78 -0.52 13.02
CA VAL A 256 11.37 -0.31 13.31
C VAL A 256 10.62 -0.22 11.99
N ASP A 257 9.70 -1.14 11.76
CA ASP A 257 8.93 -1.26 10.52
C ASP A 257 7.44 -1.04 10.79
N CYS A 258 6.90 0.02 10.20
CA CYS A 258 5.48 0.37 10.21
C CYS A 258 4.82 0.22 8.82
N SER A 259 5.53 -0.32 7.82
CA SER A 259 5.05 -0.43 6.44
C SER A 259 4.00 -1.53 6.24
N GLN A 260 3.88 -2.46 7.18
CA GLN A 260 3.08 -3.69 7.05
C GLN A 260 1.61 -3.53 7.50
N GLY A 261 1.11 -2.31 7.66
CA GLY A 261 -0.28 -2.02 8.05
C GLY A 261 -0.41 -1.58 9.51
N GLY A 262 -1.49 -1.96 10.20
CA GLY A 262 -1.79 -1.48 11.56
C GLY A 262 -0.87 -2.03 12.66
N LYS A 263 -0.07 -3.06 12.35
CA LYS A 263 0.85 -3.71 13.28
C LYS A 263 2.29 -3.35 12.95
N GLY A 264 3.01 -2.84 13.95
CA GLY A 264 4.41 -2.45 13.84
C GLY A 264 5.34 -3.55 14.34
N PHE A 265 6.48 -3.71 13.67
CA PHE A 265 7.49 -4.73 13.97
C PHE A 265 8.80 -4.08 14.40
N ILE A 266 9.43 -4.67 15.42
CA ILE A 266 10.75 -4.28 15.90
C ILE A 266 11.68 -5.45 15.67
N TYR A 267 12.60 -5.30 14.72
CA TYR A 267 13.57 -6.31 14.35
C TYR A 267 14.92 -6.07 15.01
N LYS A 268 15.64 -7.16 15.26
CA LYS A 268 17.02 -7.12 15.73
C LYS A 268 17.97 -6.68 14.62
N GLY A 269 18.84 -5.71 14.92
CA GLY A 269 19.83 -5.15 14.01
C GLY A 269 19.28 -4.12 13.03
N LYS A 270 20.18 -3.45 12.30
CA LYS A 270 19.83 -2.57 11.17
C LYS A 270 19.62 -3.41 9.91
N LEU A 271 18.37 -3.59 9.52
CA LEU A 271 17.99 -4.28 8.31
C LEU A 271 17.95 -3.26 7.15
N PRO A 272 18.51 -3.59 5.99
CA PRO A 272 18.41 -2.75 4.80
C PRO A 272 16.95 -2.66 4.33
N PHE A 273 16.55 -1.44 4.00
CA PHE A 273 15.26 -1.13 3.38
C PHE A 273 15.47 -0.14 2.22
N GLU A 274 14.53 -0.14 1.27
CA GLU A 274 14.44 0.85 0.19
C GLU A 274 13.23 1.76 0.42
N VAL A 275 13.39 3.04 0.08
CA VAL A 275 12.29 4.02 0.05
C VAL A 275 12.00 4.41 -1.40
N HIS A 276 10.78 4.17 -1.85
CA HIS A 276 10.30 4.52 -3.18
C HIS A 276 9.40 5.75 -3.10
N ARG A 277 9.93 6.90 -3.50
CA ARG A 277 9.14 8.13 -3.65
C ARG A 277 8.56 8.24 -5.05
N ARG A 278 7.24 8.26 -5.18
CA ARG A 278 6.56 8.38 -6.47
C ARG A 278 5.63 9.58 -6.46
N ASP A 279 5.85 10.47 -7.43
CA ASP A 279 4.92 11.55 -7.73
C ASP A 279 3.72 11.00 -8.52
N ILE A 280 2.53 11.26 -8.01
CA ILE A 280 1.21 10.85 -8.51
C ILE A 280 0.57 11.98 -9.32
N GLY A 281 1.20 13.16 -9.35
CA GLY A 281 0.71 14.35 -10.03
C GLY A 281 0.40 14.11 -11.50
N ASN A 282 -0.84 14.45 -11.89
CA ASN A 282 -1.48 14.19 -13.17
C ASN A 282 -1.51 12.71 -13.57
N SER A 283 -2.32 11.94 -12.84
CA SER A 283 -2.76 10.61 -13.29
C SER A 283 -3.28 10.69 -14.73
N THR A 284 -2.82 9.77 -15.57
CA THR A 284 -3.31 9.63 -16.94
C THR A 284 -4.56 8.78 -16.94
N GLU A 285 -5.65 9.29 -17.50
CA GLU A 285 -6.88 8.50 -17.70
C GLU A 285 -6.64 7.42 -18.75
N THR A 286 -7.14 6.22 -18.49
CA THR A 286 -7.08 5.06 -19.41
C THR A 286 -8.50 4.61 -19.73
N ALA A 287 -8.70 4.07 -20.92
CA ALA A 287 -9.97 3.43 -21.28
C ALA A 287 -10.12 2.08 -20.58
N THR A 288 -9.02 1.34 -20.46
CA THR A 288 -8.90 0.11 -19.68
C THR A 288 -8.88 0.48 -18.19
N ASN A 289 -9.74 -0.14 -17.39
CA ASN A 289 -9.77 0.12 -15.95
C ASN A 289 -8.55 -0.52 -15.27
N ILE A 290 -7.73 0.27 -14.59
CA ILE A 290 -6.55 -0.19 -13.86
C ILE A 290 -6.89 -0.29 -12.38
N ARG A 291 -7.14 -1.53 -11.94
CA ARG A 291 -7.55 -1.85 -10.57
C ARG A 291 -6.35 -2.35 -9.75
N ILE A 292 -6.54 -2.44 -8.44
CA ILE A 292 -5.53 -3.02 -7.55
C ILE A 292 -5.89 -4.42 -7.08
N ASN A 293 -4.85 -5.23 -6.85
CA ASN A 293 -4.90 -6.43 -6.03
C ASN A 293 -4.62 -6.04 -4.57
N ILE A 294 -5.47 -6.48 -3.64
CA ILE A 294 -5.32 -6.21 -2.21
C ILE A 294 -5.63 -7.47 -1.40
N SER A 295 -4.86 -7.70 -0.35
CA SER A 295 -5.08 -8.80 0.59
C SER A 295 -5.21 -8.31 2.02
N ASN A 296 -4.43 -7.31 2.41
CA ASN A 296 -4.41 -6.79 3.78
C ASN A 296 -5.41 -5.63 3.97
N PRO A 297 -6.48 -5.79 4.78
CA PRO A 297 -7.45 -4.74 5.04
C PRO A 297 -6.84 -3.47 5.67
N ASP A 298 -5.79 -3.61 6.48
CA ASP A 298 -5.19 -2.47 7.18
C ASP A 298 -4.39 -1.55 6.25
N GLN A 299 -4.04 -2.01 5.05
CA GLN A 299 -3.42 -1.17 4.03
C GLN A 299 -4.43 -0.45 3.13
N ALA A 300 -5.72 -0.84 3.16
CA ALA A 300 -6.70 -0.37 2.19
C ALA A 300 -6.84 1.16 2.14
N PHE A 301 -6.93 1.82 3.30
CA PHE A 301 -7.06 3.27 3.39
C PHE A 301 -5.84 4.05 2.89
N ASN A 302 -4.65 3.45 2.94
CA ASN A 302 -3.44 4.03 2.36
C ASN A 302 -3.39 3.80 0.85
N LEU A 303 -3.72 2.59 0.39
CA LEU A 303 -3.62 2.19 -1.02
C LEU A 303 -4.66 2.90 -1.90
N GLN A 304 -5.80 3.36 -1.35
CA GLN A 304 -6.79 4.09 -2.13
C GLN A 304 -6.25 5.41 -2.73
N LYS A 305 -5.20 5.99 -2.13
CA LYS A 305 -4.54 7.22 -2.62
C LYS A 305 -3.92 7.06 -4.02
N TYR A 306 -3.62 5.83 -4.40
CA TYR A 306 -3.11 5.52 -5.73
C TYR A 306 -4.19 5.78 -6.81
N PRO A 307 -3.81 6.21 -8.03
CA PRO A 307 -4.78 6.55 -9.07
C PRO A 307 -5.36 5.30 -9.76
N ASN A 308 -6.18 4.56 -9.02
CA ASN A 308 -6.77 3.29 -9.42
C ASN A 308 -8.25 3.41 -9.76
N ASP A 309 -8.80 2.38 -10.40
CA ASP A 309 -10.19 2.31 -10.85
C ASP A 309 -11.00 1.26 -10.04
N GLY A 310 -10.60 1.02 -8.77
CA GLY A 310 -11.21 0.07 -7.85
C GLY A 310 -10.32 -1.12 -7.50
N VAL A 311 -10.92 -2.17 -6.95
CA VAL A 311 -10.23 -3.42 -6.57
C VAL A 311 -10.67 -4.55 -7.49
N GLY A 312 -9.74 -5.10 -8.25
CA GLY A 312 -10.00 -6.21 -9.17
C GLY A 312 -9.83 -7.58 -8.52
N LEU A 313 -9.16 -7.63 -7.37
CA LEU A 313 -9.03 -8.82 -6.55
C LEU A 313 -8.76 -8.44 -5.08
N ALA A 314 -9.78 -8.56 -4.24
CA ALA A 314 -9.67 -8.61 -2.79
C ALA A 314 -9.59 -10.06 -2.33
N ARG A 315 -8.43 -10.45 -1.80
CA ARG A 315 -8.16 -11.79 -1.27
C ARG A 315 -8.60 -11.90 0.19
N THR A 316 -9.37 -12.92 0.52
CA THR A 316 -9.89 -13.13 1.88
C THR A 316 -8.95 -13.94 2.77
N GLU A 317 -7.93 -14.60 2.21
CA GLU A 317 -7.02 -15.50 2.94
C GLU A 317 -6.25 -14.79 4.06
N PHE A 318 -5.85 -13.53 3.86
CA PHE A 318 -5.20 -12.74 4.91
C PHE A 318 -6.16 -12.46 6.08
N ILE A 319 -7.43 -12.19 5.79
CA ILE A 319 -8.47 -11.97 6.81
C ILE A 319 -8.67 -13.26 7.61
N PHE A 320 -8.67 -14.41 6.94
CA PHE A 320 -8.72 -15.70 7.62
C PHE A 320 -7.51 -15.95 8.52
N ASN A 321 -6.29 -15.69 8.04
CA ASN A 321 -5.08 -15.98 8.81
C ASN A 321 -4.86 -15.01 9.99
N ASP A 322 -5.15 -13.72 9.81
CA ASP A 322 -4.82 -12.71 10.81
C ASP A 322 -6.01 -12.32 11.70
N SER A 323 -7.21 -12.22 11.14
CA SER A 323 -8.40 -11.76 11.87
C SER A 323 -9.29 -12.91 12.36
N VAL A 324 -9.61 -13.88 11.50
CA VAL A 324 -10.49 -15.01 11.88
C VAL A 324 -9.70 -16.05 12.68
N LYS A 325 -8.53 -16.49 12.22
CA LYS A 325 -7.62 -17.50 12.79
C LYS A 325 -8.15 -18.92 12.94
N ILE A 326 -9.47 -19.08 13.04
CA ILE A 326 -10.17 -20.35 13.28
C ILE A 326 -10.55 -20.97 11.95
N HIS A 327 -10.36 -22.28 11.84
CA HIS A 327 -10.89 -23.04 10.72
C HIS A 327 -12.44 -22.95 10.72
N PRO A 328 -13.11 -22.57 9.61
CA PRO A 328 -14.56 -22.36 9.62
C PRO A 328 -15.37 -23.57 10.11
N LEU A 329 -14.98 -24.80 9.76
CA LEU A 329 -15.63 -26.00 10.30
C LEU A 329 -15.38 -26.23 11.79
N ALA A 330 -14.25 -25.77 12.33
CA ALA A 330 -14.03 -25.82 13.78
C ALA A 330 -14.97 -24.86 14.52
N ALA A 331 -15.30 -23.70 13.93
CA ALA A 331 -16.31 -22.80 14.49
C ALA A 331 -17.73 -23.36 14.39
N VAL A 332 -18.07 -24.04 13.27
CA VAL A 332 -19.38 -24.67 13.08
C VAL A 332 -19.57 -25.87 14.01
N ASN A 333 -18.58 -26.75 14.08
CA ASN A 333 -18.62 -28.01 14.81
C ASN A 333 -17.85 -27.92 16.14
N TYR A 334 -17.83 -26.74 16.76
CA TYR A 334 -17.04 -26.47 17.97
C TYR A 334 -17.29 -27.50 19.08
N GLU A 335 -18.55 -27.93 19.26
CA GLU A 335 -18.91 -28.94 20.27
C GLU A 335 -18.27 -30.31 20.00
N GLU A 336 -18.04 -30.66 18.74
CA GLU A 336 -17.50 -31.96 18.31
C GLU A 336 -15.97 -32.05 18.44
N ILE A 337 -15.27 -30.93 18.66
CA ILE A 337 -13.80 -30.92 18.80
C ILE A 337 -13.40 -31.69 20.07
N GLU A 338 -12.63 -32.77 19.92
CA GLU A 338 -12.17 -33.59 21.05
C GLU A 338 -10.95 -32.98 21.74
N ASN A 339 -10.11 -32.26 20.98
CA ASN A 339 -8.87 -31.69 21.50
C ASN A 339 -9.13 -30.49 22.41
N LYS A 340 -9.00 -30.73 23.73
CA LYS A 340 -9.18 -29.70 24.77
C LYS A 340 -8.29 -28.47 24.59
N LYS A 341 -7.07 -28.63 24.06
CA LYS A 341 -6.18 -27.49 23.83
C LYS A 341 -6.75 -26.58 22.74
N ILE A 342 -7.19 -27.15 21.63
CA ILE A 342 -7.80 -26.41 20.52
C ILE A 342 -9.08 -25.71 20.99
N LYS A 343 -9.94 -26.39 21.76
CA LYS A 343 -11.14 -25.77 22.36
C LYS A 343 -10.79 -24.54 23.21
N ASN A 344 -9.82 -24.68 24.13
CA ASN A 344 -9.38 -23.58 24.97
C ASN A 344 -8.81 -22.41 24.16
N ASP A 345 -7.98 -22.70 23.15
CA ASP A 345 -7.39 -21.67 22.28
C ASP A 345 -8.51 -20.94 21.47
N ILE A 346 -9.54 -21.65 21.02
CA ILE A 346 -10.73 -21.07 20.37
C ILE A 346 -11.49 -20.19 21.37
N ASP A 347 -11.74 -20.67 22.59
CA ASP A 347 -12.46 -19.90 23.61
C ASP A 347 -11.74 -18.63 24.03
N GLU A 348 -10.40 -18.63 24.05
CA GLU A 348 -9.61 -17.44 24.36
C GLU A 348 -9.80 -16.33 23.31
N ILE A 349 -9.80 -16.68 22.03
CA ILE A 349 -9.97 -15.68 20.96
C ILE A 349 -11.44 -15.32 20.69
N THR A 350 -12.37 -16.18 21.10
CA THR A 350 -13.82 -16.00 20.94
C THR A 350 -14.55 -15.72 22.25
N THR A 351 -13.86 -15.34 23.32
CA THR A 351 -14.44 -15.21 24.69
C THR A 351 -15.70 -14.35 24.73
N ARG A 352 -15.85 -13.41 23.78
CA ARG A 352 -16.95 -12.44 23.71
C ARG A 352 -18.08 -12.84 22.75
N TYR A 353 -17.98 -14.01 22.15
CA TYR A 353 -18.96 -14.53 21.22
C TYR A 353 -19.56 -15.80 21.82
N GLU A 354 -20.86 -15.73 22.09
CA GLU A 354 -21.65 -16.91 22.45
C GLU A 354 -21.65 -17.91 21.28
N ASP A 355 -21.88 -17.41 20.07
CA ASP A 355 -21.79 -18.20 18.84
C ASP A 355 -20.45 -17.98 18.14
N LYS A 356 -19.62 -19.04 18.10
CA LYS A 356 -18.31 -19.05 17.42
C LYS A 356 -18.44 -18.78 15.92
N LYS A 357 -19.58 -19.14 15.31
CA LYS A 357 -19.87 -18.84 13.89
C LYS A 357 -20.02 -17.34 13.67
N GLN A 358 -20.66 -16.64 14.60
CA GLN A 358 -20.84 -15.18 14.50
C GLN A 358 -19.50 -14.45 14.59
N TYR A 359 -18.55 -14.96 15.38
CA TYR A 359 -17.18 -14.44 15.41
C TYR A 359 -16.53 -14.50 14.01
N CYS A 360 -16.61 -15.64 13.32
CA CYS A 360 -16.07 -15.79 11.98
C CYS A 360 -16.75 -14.82 10.99
N VAL A 361 -18.08 -14.70 11.04
CA VAL A 361 -18.85 -13.78 10.18
C VAL A 361 -18.43 -12.34 10.42
N ASP A 362 -18.36 -11.89 11.67
CA ASP A 362 -18.07 -10.49 12.01
C ASP A 362 -16.63 -10.10 11.66
N LYS A 363 -15.66 -10.98 11.91
CA LYS A 363 -14.25 -10.73 11.56
C LYS A 363 -14.04 -10.72 10.06
N LEU A 364 -14.64 -11.66 9.34
CA LEU A 364 -14.55 -11.69 7.88
C LEU A 364 -15.25 -10.48 7.26
N ALA A 365 -16.45 -10.13 7.72
CA ALA A 365 -17.19 -8.97 7.25
C ALA A 365 -16.39 -7.69 7.49
N SER A 366 -15.81 -7.52 8.69
CA SER A 366 -15.03 -6.33 9.03
C SER A 366 -13.80 -6.14 8.12
N GLY A 367 -13.06 -7.23 7.84
CA GLY A 367 -11.94 -7.17 6.91
C GLY A 367 -12.36 -6.81 5.48
N ILE A 368 -13.43 -7.42 4.98
CA ILE A 368 -14.00 -7.11 3.66
C ILE A 368 -14.48 -5.65 3.61
N ALA A 369 -15.14 -5.19 4.68
CA ALA A 369 -15.72 -3.86 4.76
C ALA A 369 -14.67 -2.75 4.82
N LYS A 370 -13.55 -2.95 5.54
CA LYS A 370 -12.39 -2.03 5.51
C LYS A 370 -11.89 -1.84 4.07
N ILE A 371 -11.76 -2.93 3.30
CA ILE A 371 -11.33 -2.86 1.90
C ILE A 371 -12.38 -2.13 1.06
N ALA A 372 -13.63 -2.59 1.06
CA ALA A 372 -14.68 -2.01 0.21
C ALA A 372 -14.96 -0.54 0.51
N ALA A 373 -14.93 -0.14 1.79
CA ALA A 373 -15.10 1.26 2.20
C ALA A 373 -14.00 2.15 1.64
N ALA A 374 -12.74 1.69 1.60
CA ALA A 374 -11.61 2.46 1.11
C ALA A 374 -11.74 2.88 -0.37
N PHE A 375 -12.42 2.06 -1.18
CA PHE A 375 -12.56 2.29 -2.63
C PHE A 375 -13.94 2.80 -3.04
N TYR A 376 -14.89 2.89 -2.11
CA TYR A 376 -16.27 3.31 -2.38
C TYR A 376 -16.34 4.67 -3.11
N PRO A 377 -17.18 4.81 -4.17
CA PRO A 377 -18.14 3.85 -4.70
C PRO A 377 -17.57 2.92 -5.80
N ARG A 378 -16.25 2.90 -6.03
CA ARG A 378 -15.64 2.02 -7.04
C ARG A 378 -15.79 0.56 -6.65
N GLU A 379 -15.96 -0.31 -7.63
CA GLU A 379 -16.14 -1.74 -7.42
C GLU A 379 -15.00 -2.37 -6.62
N THR A 380 -15.37 -3.30 -5.74
CA THR A 380 -14.46 -4.15 -4.99
C THR A 380 -14.81 -5.61 -5.22
N ILE A 381 -14.05 -6.29 -6.09
CA ILE A 381 -14.24 -7.71 -6.38
C ILE A 381 -13.62 -8.54 -5.25
N VAL A 382 -14.46 -9.13 -4.40
CA VAL A 382 -14.08 -9.98 -3.27
C VAL A 382 -14.13 -11.43 -3.69
N ARG A 383 -12.97 -12.09 -3.67
CA ARG A 383 -12.87 -13.53 -3.92
C ARG A 383 -13.22 -14.30 -2.65
N PHE A 384 -14.15 -15.25 -2.76
CA PHE A 384 -14.34 -16.25 -1.71
C PHE A 384 -13.04 -17.02 -1.44
N SER A 385 -12.97 -17.68 -0.28
CA SER A 385 -11.77 -18.36 0.17
C SER A 385 -11.26 -19.39 -0.85
N ASP A 386 -10.01 -19.26 -1.29
CA ASP A 386 -9.39 -20.17 -2.25
C ASP A 386 -8.21 -20.93 -1.63
N PHE A 387 -8.25 -21.17 -0.32
CA PHE A 387 -7.24 -21.98 0.35
C PHE A 387 -7.23 -23.41 -0.20
N LYS A 388 -6.02 -23.94 -0.33
CA LYS A 388 -5.76 -25.38 -0.46
C LYS A 388 -5.95 -26.06 0.90
N SER A 389 -6.22 -27.37 0.91
CA SER A 389 -6.48 -28.13 2.15
C SER A 389 -5.32 -28.05 3.15
N ASN A 390 -4.08 -28.01 2.66
CA ASN A 390 -2.88 -27.85 3.50
C ASN A 390 -2.76 -26.46 4.14
N GLU A 391 -3.30 -25.41 3.52
CA GLU A 391 -3.31 -24.07 4.10
C GLU A 391 -4.43 -23.95 5.16
N TYR A 392 -5.60 -24.52 4.88
CA TYR A 392 -6.68 -24.62 5.88
C TYR A 392 -6.24 -25.38 7.14
N LYS A 393 -5.38 -26.39 6.98
CA LYS A 393 -4.81 -27.20 8.06
C LYS A 393 -4.01 -26.37 9.08
N GLU A 394 -3.46 -25.24 8.66
CA GLU A 394 -2.67 -24.33 9.53
C GLU A 394 -3.54 -23.45 10.43
N LEU A 395 -4.84 -23.28 10.10
CA LEU A 395 -5.78 -22.57 10.96
C LEU A 395 -6.06 -23.35 12.24
N LEU A 396 -6.46 -22.64 13.29
CA LEU A 396 -6.80 -23.27 14.56
C LEU A 396 -7.98 -24.24 14.38
N GLY A 397 -7.75 -25.51 14.70
CA GLY A 397 -8.72 -26.60 14.50
C GLY A 397 -8.69 -27.23 13.10
N GLY A 398 -7.90 -26.72 12.15
CA GLY A 398 -7.88 -27.19 10.76
C GLY A 398 -7.44 -28.65 10.59
N SER A 399 -6.48 -29.11 11.41
CA SER A 399 -5.94 -30.48 11.34
C SER A 399 -6.97 -31.59 11.58
N GLU A 400 -8.11 -31.29 12.20
CA GLU A 400 -9.19 -32.27 12.44
C GLU A 400 -10.11 -32.42 11.24
N PHE A 401 -10.17 -31.42 10.35
CA PHE A 401 -11.11 -31.37 9.22
C PHE A 401 -10.45 -31.57 7.85
N GLU A 402 -9.15 -31.27 7.74
CA GLU A 402 -8.46 -31.23 6.46
C GLU A 402 -7.77 -32.55 6.10
N PRO A 403 -8.11 -33.17 4.96
CA PRO A 403 -7.44 -34.37 4.48
C PRO A 403 -6.03 -34.05 3.98
N GLU A 404 -5.16 -35.07 3.94
CA GLU A 404 -3.91 -34.96 3.19
C GLU A 404 -4.17 -35.24 1.70
N GLU A 405 -3.63 -34.37 0.85
CA GLU A 405 -3.75 -34.49 -0.60
C GLU A 405 -2.36 -34.51 -1.23
N GLU A 406 -2.15 -35.43 -2.17
CA GLU A 406 -0.89 -35.53 -2.91
C GLU A 406 -0.59 -34.25 -3.73
N ASN A 407 -1.65 -33.61 -4.26
CA ASN A 407 -1.53 -32.39 -5.07
C ASN A 407 -2.58 -31.36 -4.63
N PRO A 408 -2.31 -30.59 -3.56
CA PRO A 408 -3.26 -29.62 -3.02
C PRO A 408 -3.69 -28.54 -4.03
N MET A 409 -2.84 -28.24 -5.02
CA MET A 409 -3.15 -27.29 -6.10
C MET A 409 -4.37 -27.72 -6.94
N LEU A 410 -4.57 -29.03 -7.14
CA LEU A 410 -5.68 -29.60 -7.92
C LEU A 410 -6.82 -30.15 -7.04
N GLY A 411 -6.64 -30.09 -5.72
CA GLY A 411 -7.43 -30.78 -4.71
C GLY A 411 -8.76 -30.13 -4.36
N TRP A 412 -9.22 -30.39 -3.14
CA TRP A 412 -10.50 -29.94 -2.59
C TRP A 412 -10.46 -28.46 -2.19
N ARG A 413 -10.70 -27.58 -3.18
CA ARG A 413 -10.69 -26.11 -3.04
C ARG A 413 -11.66 -25.42 -4.01
N GLY A 414 -11.88 -24.12 -3.77
CA GLY A 414 -12.80 -23.29 -4.55
C GLY A 414 -14.21 -23.86 -4.61
N ALA A 415 -14.88 -23.72 -5.76
CA ALA A 415 -16.28 -24.13 -5.93
C ALA A 415 -16.60 -25.54 -5.41
N SER A 416 -15.74 -26.54 -5.69
CA SER A 416 -15.98 -27.93 -5.29
C SER A 416 -15.98 -28.16 -3.78
N ARG A 417 -15.29 -27.30 -3.03
CA ARG A 417 -15.34 -27.27 -1.58
C ARG A 417 -16.66 -26.68 -1.11
N TYR A 418 -17.10 -25.56 -1.67
CA TYR A 418 -18.26 -24.81 -1.18
C TYR A 418 -19.56 -25.61 -1.15
N TYR A 419 -19.90 -26.34 -2.22
CA TYR A 419 -21.15 -27.11 -2.29
C TYR A 419 -21.04 -28.51 -1.70
N SER A 420 -19.89 -28.91 -1.16
CA SER A 420 -19.73 -30.25 -0.59
C SER A 420 -20.47 -30.37 0.75
N ASP A 421 -21.13 -31.51 0.98
CA ASP A 421 -21.92 -31.76 2.19
C ASP A 421 -21.15 -31.46 3.50
N LYS A 422 -19.83 -31.69 3.49
CA LYS A 422 -18.97 -31.45 4.65
C LYS A 422 -18.68 -29.98 4.91
N TYR A 423 -18.54 -29.15 3.87
CA TYR A 423 -18.07 -27.77 3.99
C TYR A 423 -19.16 -26.73 3.73
N GLU A 424 -20.31 -27.12 3.18
CA GLU A 424 -21.46 -26.24 2.96
C GLU A 424 -21.78 -25.35 4.17
N PRO A 425 -21.84 -25.85 5.43
CA PRO A 425 -22.13 -24.99 6.59
C PRO A 425 -21.08 -23.89 6.82
N ALA A 426 -19.81 -24.16 6.51
CA ALA A 426 -18.72 -23.19 6.60
C ALA A 426 -18.82 -22.12 5.50
N PHE A 427 -19.11 -22.50 4.26
CA PHE A 427 -19.27 -21.55 3.16
C PHE A 427 -20.45 -20.58 3.39
N LYS A 428 -21.52 -21.03 4.06
CA LYS A 428 -22.62 -20.14 4.48
C LYS A 428 -22.14 -18.99 5.39
N LEU A 429 -21.05 -19.15 6.14
CA LEU A 429 -20.47 -18.08 6.95
C LEU A 429 -19.85 -16.97 6.08
N GLU A 430 -19.16 -17.34 4.98
CA GLU A 430 -18.62 -16.37 4.03
C GLU A 430 -19.74 -15.60 3.31
N CYS A 431 -20.79 -16.29 2.90
CA CYS A 431 -21.98 -15.65 2.30
C CYS A 431 -22.61 -14.64 3.27
N LYS A 432 -22.76 -15.01 4.55
CA LYS A 432 -23.28 -14.11 5.60
C LYS A 432 -22.37 -12.89 5.81
N ALA A 433 -21.05 -13.06 5.74
CA ALA A 433 -20.10 -11.96 5.90
C ALA A 433 -20.21 -10.92 4.78
N ILE A 434 -20.27 -11.35 3.51
CA ILE A 434 -20.50 -10.44 2.37
C ILE A 434 -21.88 -9.78 2.49
N LYS A 435 -22.91 -10.56 2.80
CA LYS A 435 -24.27 -10.05 2.97
C LYS A 435 -24.33 -8.96 4.05
N LYS A 436 -23.69 -9.19 5.21
CA LYS A 436 -23.58 -8.21 6.30
C LYS A 436 -22.92 -6.92 5.83
N ALA A 437 -21.76 -7.01 5.17
CA ALA A 437 -21.06 -5.83 4.68
C ALA A 437 -21.90 -5.01 3.68
N ARG A 438 -22.59 -5.68 2.75
CA ARG A 438 -23.47 -5.03 1.77
C ARG A 438 -24.74 -4.44 2.41
N GLU A 439 -25.54 -5.29 3.05
CA GLU A 439 -26.91 -4.95 3.46
C GLU A 439 -26.97 -4.20 4.79
N GLU A 440 -26.12 -4.56 5.76
CA GLU A 440 -26.13 -3.94 7.10
C GLU A 440 -25.25 -2.69 7.15
N TRP A 441 -24.14 -2.64 6.39
CA TRP A 441 -23.21 -1.51 6.42
C TRP A 441 -23.22 -0.62 5.17
N GLY A 442 -23.97 -0.98 4.12
CA GLY A 442 -24.19 -0.14 2.94
C GLY A 442 -23.06 -0.18 1.91
N LEU A 443 -22.25 -1.24 1.89
CA LEU A 443 -21.14 -1.40 0.94
C LEU A 443 -21.60 -2.14 -0.33
N ASP A 444 -22.49 -1.50 -1.07
CA ASP A 444 -23.08 -2.03 -2.31
C ASP A 444 -22.11 -2.11 -3.50
N ASN A 445 -20.88 -1.61 -3.35
CA ASN A 445 -19.80 -1.75 -4.33
C ASN A 445 -19.07 -3.11 -4.28
N ILE A 446 -19.46 -4.03 -3.39
CA ILE A 446 -18.85 -5.37 -3.27
C ILE A 446 -19.36 -6.33 -4.37
N VAL A 447 -18.47 -6.79 -5.23
CA VAL A 447 -18.77 -7.87 -6.19
C VAL A 447 -18.24 -9.19 -5.62
N ALA A 448 -19.02 -10.26 -5.63
CA ALA A 448 -18.54 -11.57 -5.17
C ALA A 448 -17.87 -12.33 -6.31
N MET A 449 -16.79 -13.06 -6.04
CA MET A 449 -16.10 -13.86 -7.06
C MET A 449 -15.85 -15.30 -6.59
N ILE A 450 -16.26 -16.26 -7.41
CA ILE A 450 -16.10 -17.69 -7.17
C ILE A 450 -14.80 -18.19 -7.83
N PRO A 451 -13.81 -18.64 -7.03
CA PRO A 451 -12.60 -19.28 -7.55
C PRO A 451 -12.79 -20.76 -7.86
N PHE A 452 -11.87 -21.28 -8.66
CA PHE A 452 -11.63 -22.68 -8.97
C PHE A 452 -12.89 -23.45 -9.41
N CYS A 453 -13.79 -22.78 -10.14
CA CYS A 453 -15.04 -23.34 -10.64
C CYS A 453 -14.78 -24.19 -11.89
N ARG A 454 -14.80 -25.52 -11.77
CA ARG A 454 -14.34 -26.42 -12.83
C ARG A 454 -15.34 -26.53 -13.96
N THR A 455 -16.63 -26.51 -13.66
CA THR A 455 -17.70 -26.64 -14.65
C THR A 455 -18.86 -25.66 -14.39
N PRO A 456 -19.69 -25.33 -15.41
CA PRO A 456 -20.88 -24.52 -15.21
C PRO A 456 -21.89 -25.13 -14.22
N GLU A 457 -21.92 -26.46 -14.10
CA GLU A 457 -22.75 -27.18 -13.14
C GLU A 457 -22.28 -26.95 -11.70
N GLU A 458 -20.97 -26.95 -11.44
CA GLU A 458 -20.42 -26.51 -10.15
C GLU A 458 -20.83 -25.06 -9.85
N GLY A 459 -20.69 -24.17 -10.83
CA GLY A 459 -21.07 -22.77 -10.69
C GLY A 459 -22.53 -22.59 -10.28
N ARG A 460 -23.45 -23.34 -10.90
CA ARG A 460 -24.87 -23.30 -10.55
C ARG A 460 -25.13 -23.75 -9.11
N LYS A 461 -24.49 -24.83 -8.66
CA LYS A 461 -24.62 -25.29 -7.27
C LYS A 461 -24.16 -24.23 -6.26
N VAL A 462 -23.05 -23.55 -6.54
CA VAL A 462 -22.56 -22.48 -5.66
C VAL A 462 -23.52 -21.30 -5.66
N LEU A 463 -24.03 -20.88 -6.82
CA LEU A 463 -25.01 -19.79 -6.92
C LEU A 463 -26.33 -20.11 -6.20
N ASP A 464 -26.81 -21.35 -6.31
CA ASP A 464 -28.00 -21.81 -5.60
C ASP A 464 -27.77 -21.74 -4.08
N LEU A 465 -26.63 -22.24 -3.60
CA LEU A 465 -26.23 -22.19 -2.20
C LEU A 465 -26.05 -20.75 -1.66
N MET A 466 -25.48 -19.85 -2.47
CA MET A 466 -25.39 -18.43 -2.14
C MET A 466 -26.80 -17.83 -2.01
N SER A 467 -27.71 -18.14 -2.94
CA SER A 467 -29.11 -17.69 -2.90
C SER A 467 -29.85 -18.22 -1.66
N GLU A 468 -29.67 -19.49 -1.28
CA GLU A 468 -30.20 -20.08 -0.05
C GLU A 468 -29.67 -19.37 1.21
N SER A 469 -28.43 -18.88 1.15
CA SER A 469 -27.80 -18.09 2.21
C SER A 469 -28.24 -16.62 2.21
N GLY A 470 -29.13 -16.24 1.30
CA GLY A 470 -29.66 -14.88 1.16
C GLY A 470 -28.79 -13.93 0.33
N LEU A 471 -27.76 -14.44 -0.36
CA LEU A 471 -26.85 -13.67 -1.21
C LEU A 471 -27.11 -14.05 -2.68
N LYS A 472 -28.07 -13.39 -3.33
CA LYS A 472 -28.56 -13.77 -4.67
C LYS A 472 -28.14 -12.76 -5.73
N GLN A 473 -27.69 -13.25 -6.90
CA GLN A 473 -27.43 -12.42 -8.08
C GLN A 473 -28.62 -11.52 -8.43
N GLU A 474 -28.34 -10.32 -8.95
CA GLU A 474 -29.30 -9.28 -9.37
C GLU A 474 -30.20 -8.73 -8.24
N ARG A 475 -30.19 -9.36 -7.06
CA ARG A 475 -30.90 -8.87 -5.88
C ARG A 475 -30.00 -7.88 -5.16
N ASP A 476 -30.56 -6.72 -4.81
CA ASP A 476 -29.85 -5.67 -4.06
C ASP A 476 -28.52 -5.26 -4.76
N GLY A 477 -28.50 -5.31 -6.10
CA GLY A 477 -27.37 -4.94 -6.94
C GLY A 477 -26.12 -5.82 -6.79
N LEU A 478 -26.26 -7.08 -6.37
CA LEU A 478 -25.13 -8.01 -6.28
C LEU A 478 -24.79 -8.59 -7.65
N ASP A 479 -23.56 -8.32 -8.09
CA ASP A 479 -22.91 -9.06 -9.18
C ASP A 479 -22.07 -10.21 -8.63
N VAL A 480 -22.08 -11.34 -9.36
CA VAL A 480 -21.25 -12.50 -9.05
C VAL A 480 -20.40 -12.88 -10.25
N TYR A 481 -19.09 -12.81 -10.07
CA TYR A 481 -18.09 -13.14 -11.09
C TYR A 481 -17.56 -14.56 -10.91
N ALA A 482 -17.09 -15.16 -12.00
CA ALA A 482 -16.28 -16.37 -11.94
C ALA A 482 -14.82 -16.07 -12.26
N MET A 483 -13.91 -16.69 -11.52
CA MET A 483 -12.51 -16.67 -11.87
C MET A 483 -12.26 -17.68 -13.00
N CYS A 484 -11.81 -17.20 -14.16
CA CYS A 484 -11.41 -18.03 -15.30
C CYS A 484 -9.94 -18.41 -15.14
N GLU A 485 -9.72 -19.55 -14.50
CA GLU A 485 -8.38 -20.01 -14.13
C GLU A 485 -8.11 -21.48 -14.46
N LEU A 486 -9.08 -22.18 -15.05
CA LEU A 486 -8.94 -23.53 -15.58
C LEU A 486 -9.13 -23.56 -17.10
N PRO A 487 -8.45 -24.48 -17.83
CA PRO A 487 -8.69 -24.68 -19.26
C PRO A 487 -10.17 -24.98 -19.60
N SER A 488 -10.91 -25.63 -18.70
CA SER A 488 -12.35 -25.87 -18.86
C SER A 488 -13.16 -24.57 -18.90
N ASN A 489 -12.76 -23.52 -18.16
CA ASN A 489 -13.40 -22.21 -18.22
C ASN A 489 -13.23 -21.58 -19.60
N VAL A 490 -12.05 -21.73 -20.22
CA VAL A 490 -11.78 -21.21 -21.56
C VAL A 490 -12.54 -21.98 -22.64
N VAL A 491 -12.58 -23.31 -22.52
CA VAL A 491 -13.30 -24.18 -23.48
C VAL A 491 -14.81 -23.93 -23.43
N LEU A 492 -15.36 -23.68 -22.25
CA LEU A 492 -16.79 -23.47 -22.00
C LEU A 492 -17.13 -22.01 -21.66
N ALA A 493 -16.32 -21.05 -22.13
CA ALA A 493 -16.43 -19.63 -21.77
C ALA A 493 -17.83 -19.06 -22.05
N ASP A 494 -18.49 -19.53 -23.10
CA ASP A 494 -19.86 -19.14 -23.45
C ASP A 494 -20.89 -19.56 -22.39
N LYS A 495 -20.72 -20.73 -21.78
CA LYS A 495 -21.60 -21.23 -20.72
C LYS A 495 -21.36 -20.50 -19.40
N PHE A 496 -20.10 -20.21 -19.09
CA PHE A 496 -19.74 -19.41 -17.91
C PHE A 496 -20.25 -17.97 -18.04
N ALA A 497 -20.08 -17.32 -19.18
CA ALA A 497 -20.55 -15.95 -19.42
C ALA A 497 -22.09 -15.81 -19.34
N ARG A 498 -22.85 -16.87 -19.62
CA ARG A 498 -24.31 -16.87 -19.42
C ARG A 498 -24.72 -17.03 -17.95
N LEU A 499 -23.84 -17.57 -17.11
CA LEU A 499 -24.13 -17.92 -15.72
C LEU A 499 -23.70 -16.82 -14.75
N PHE A 500 -22.60 -16.12 -15.06
CA PHE A 500 -21.99 -15.11 -14.20
C PHE A 500 -22.13 -13.70 -14.77
N ASP A 501 -22.05 -12.70 -13.89
CA ASP A 501 -22.19 -11.28 -14.23
C ASP A 501 -20.91 -10.68 -14.79
N GLY A 502 -19.78 -11.38 -14.61
CA GLY A 502 -18.49 -11.03 -15.17
C GLY A 502 -17.49 -12.16 -14.99
N ILE A 503 -16.34 -12.02 -15.64
CA ILE A 503 -15.26 -12.99 -15.61
C ILE A 503 -13.96 -12.29 -15.17
N SER A 504 -13.17 -12.93 -14.31
CA SER A 504 -11.82 -12.47 -13.98
C SER A 504 -10.81 -13.55 -14.31
N ILE A 505 -9.89 -13.30 -15.22
CA ILE A 505 -8.86 -14.26 -15.59
C ILE A 505 -7.85 -14.38 -14.45
N GLY A 506 -7.68 -15.59 -13.91
CA GLY A 506 -6.62 -15.93 -12.97
C GLY A 506 -5.42 -16.48 -13.73
N SER A 507 -4.53 -15.59 -14.19
CA SER A 507 -3.47 -15.97 -15.13
C SER A 507 -2.46 -16.97 -14.55
N ASN A 508 -2.26 -16.93 -13.23
CA ASN A 508 -1.36 -17.83 -12.52
C ASN A 508 -1.77 -19.29 -12.65
N ASP A 509 -2.96 -19.64 -12.17
CA ASP A 509 -3.46 -21.01 -12.21
C ASP A 509 -3.79 -21.45 -13.63
N LEU A 510 -4.28 -20.53 -14.47
CA LEU A 510 -4.51 -20.83 -15.88
C LEU A 510 -3.23 -21.25 -16.60
N THR A 511 -2.13 -20.53 -16.39
CA THR A 511 -0.81 -20.85 -16.97
C THR A 511 -0.29 -22.18 -16.46
N GLN A 512 -0.38 -22.44 -15.14
CA GLN A 512 0.02 -23.72 -14.54
C GLN A 512 -0.71 -24.89 -15.19
N LEU A 513 -2.03 -24.78 -15.38
CA LEU A 513 -2.86 -25.86 -15.92
C LEU A 513 -2.74 -26.03 -17.43
N ILE A 514 -2.56 -24.94 -18.19
CA ILE A 514 -2.34 -25.02 -19.65
C ILE A 514 -1.00 -25.69 -19.95
N LEU A 515 0.05 -25.34 -19.20
CA LEU A 515 1.41 -25.84 -19.44
C LEU A 515 1.71 -27.13 -18.69
N GLY A 516 0.87 -27.52 -17.72
CA GLY A 516 1.10 -28.69 -16.86
C GLY A 516 2.30 -28.49 -15.94
N VAL A 517 2.46 -27.29 -15.38
CA VAL A 517 3.60 -26.91 -14.54
C VAL A 517 3.14 -26.45 -13.17
N ASP A 518 3.87 -26.86 -12.14
CA ASP A 518 3.77 -26.28 -10.81
C ASP A 518 4.85 -25.23 -10.65
N LYS A 519 4.46 -23.97 -10.42
CA LYS A 519 5.40 -22.85 -10.27
C LYS A 519 6.24 -22.94 -8.98
N GLU A 520 5.74 -23.66 -7.97
CA GLU A 520 6.44 -23.89 -6.70
C GLU A 520 7.51 -25.00 -6.86
N SER A 521 7.39 -25.85 -7.89
CA SER A 521 8.35 -26.90 -8.18
C SER A 521 9.63 -26.36 -8.81
N SER A 522 10.72 -26.38 -8.05
CA SER A 522 12.06 -25.93 -8.49
C SER A 522 12.61 -26.61 -9.75
N ARG A 523 12.06 -27.77 -10.13
CA ARG A 523 12.48 -28.54 -11.32
C ARG A 523 11.86 -28.02 -12.62
N VAL A 524 10.61 -27.54 -12.56
CA VAL A 524 9.81 -27.19 -13.75
C VAL A 524 9.37 -25.72 -13.77
N ASN A 525 9.58 -24.96 -12.69
CA ASN A 525 9.21 -23.55 -12.64
C ASN A 525 9.81 -22.68 -13.77
N LYS A 526 10.95 -23.08 -14.35
CA LYS A 526 11.56 -22.41 -15.51
C LYS A 526 10.73 -22.50 -16.79
N LEU A 527 9.77 -23.43 -16.84
CA LEU A 527 8.84 -23.61 -17.94
C LEU A 527 7.56 -22.78 -17.76
N TYR A 528 7.33 -22.20 -16.57
CA TYR A 528 6.22 -21.30 -16.33
C TYR A 528 6.45 -19.98 -17.08
N ASP A 529 5.59 -19.69 -18.05
CA ASP A 529 5.61 -18.44 -18.80
C ASP A 529 4.19 -18.03 -19.20
N GLU A 530 3.70 -16.96 -18.60
CA GLU A 530 2.38 -16.38 -18.92
C GLU A 530 2.36 -15.75 -20.33
N ASN A 531 3.53 -15.51 -20.95
CA ASN A 531 3.64 -15.05 -22.33
C ASN A 531 3.62 -16.18 -23.36
N ASN A 532 3.54 -17.43 -22.93
CA ASN A 532 3.47 -18.58 -23.82
C ASN A 532 2.29 -18.43 -24.80
N GLU A 533 2.50 -18.81 -26.05
CA GLU A 533 1.51 -18.68 -27.12
C GLU A 533 0.20 -19.41 -26.78
N ALA A 534 0.27 -20.61 -26.20
CA ALA A 534 -0.92 -21.36 -25.79
C ALA A 534 -1.74 -20.61 -24.72
N VAL A 535 -1.06 -19.92 -23.79
CA VAL A 535 -1.71 -19.12 -22.74
C VAL A 535 -2.35 -17.88 -23.34
N LYS A 536 -1.63 -17.13 -24.17
CA LYS A 536 -2.15 -15.94 -24.86
C LYS A 536 -3.35 -16.27 -25.75
N ASP A 537 -3.29 -17.37 -26.51
CA ASP A 537 -4.41 -17.82 -27.36
C ASP A 537 -5.65 -18.14 -26.52
N MET A 538 -5.47 -18.81 -25.38
CA MET A 538 -6.58 -19.11 -24.46
C MET A 538 -7.16 -17.83 -23.83
N ILE A 539 -6.33 -16.88 -23.45
CA ILE A 539 -6.75 -15.57 -22.92
C ILE A 539 -7.53 -14.78 -23.98
N SER A 540 -7.01 -14.69 -25.21
CA SER A 540 -7.69 -14.03 -26.33
C SER A 540 -9.07 -14.64 -26.59
N LYS A 541 -9.15 -15.99 -26.61
CA LYS A 541 -10.41 -16.70 -26.81
C LYS A 541 -11.45 -16.39 -25.73
N VAL A 542 -11.05 -16.35 -24.44
CA VAL A 542 -12.01 -16.07 -23.36
C VAL A 542 -12.47 -14.61 -23.38
N ILE A 543 -11.58 -13.65 -23.68
CA ILE A 543 -11.95 -12.23 -23.82
C ILE A 543 -13.01 -12.07 -24.93
N GLN A 544 -12.69 -12.55 -26.13
CA GLN A 544 -13.60 -12.45 -27.28
C GLN A 544 -14.92 -13.18 -27.04
N THR A 545 -14.90 -14.32 -26.34
CA THR A 545 -16.14 -15.07 -26.06
C THR A 545 -16.99 -14.36 -25.03
N THR A 546 -16.39 -13.80 -23.99
CA THR A 546 -17.12 -13.10 -22.90
C THR A 546 -17.76 -11.82 -23.43
N HIS A 547 -17.08 -11.04 -24.28
CA HIS A 547 -17.66 -9.85 -24.91
C HIS A 547 -18.84 -10.14 -25.83
N LYS A 548 -18.88 -11.31 -26.50
CA LYS A 548 -20.06 -11.72 -27.30
C LYS A 548 -21.33 -11.88 -26.45
N TYR A 549 -21.17 -12.02 -25.13
CA TYR A 549 -22.25 -12.10 -24.16
C TYR A 549 -22.47 -10.79 -23.39
N GLU A 550 -21.80 -9.71 -23.80
CA GLU A 550 -21.91 -8.39 -23.17
C GLU A 550 -21.57 -8.41 -21.67
N LYS A 551 -20.67 -9.31 -21.27
CA LYS A 551 -20.18 -9.41 -19.90
C LYS A 551 -18.80 -8.76 -19.75
N PRO A 552 -18.53 -8.06 -18.63
CA PRO A 552 -17.20 -7.54 -18.33
C PRO A 552 -16.20 -8.67 -18.11
N ILE A 553 -14.98 -8.47 -18.60
CA ILE A 553 -13.85 -9.35 -18.34
C ILE A 553 -12.62 -8.59 -17.85
N GLY A 554 -12.12 -9.00 -16.69
CA GLY A 554 -10.88 -8.52 -16.11
C GLY A 554 -9.78 -9.58 -16.12
N ILE A 555 -8.57 -9.18 -15.76
CA ILE A 555 -7.48 -10.11 -15.45
C ILE A 555 -6.79 -9.70 -14.15
N CYS A 556 -6.50 -10.70 -13.32
CA CYS A 556 -5.73 -10.56 -12.09
C CYS A 556 -4.53 -11.52 -12.12
N GLY A 557 -3.42 -11.08 -11.56
CA GLY A 557 -2.17 -11.84 -11.60
C GLY A 557 -0.94 -10.95 -11.53
N GLN A 558 0.22 -11.57 -11.47
CA GLN A 558 1.49 -10.84 -11.42
C GLN A 558 1.97 -10.44 -12.83
N ALA A 559 1.70 -11.24 -13.87
CA ALA A 559 2.13 -10.93 -15.24
C ALA A 559 1.83 -9.51 -15.74
N PRO A 560 0.63 -8.92 -15.54
CA PRO A 560 0.39 -7.54 -15.99
C PRO A 560 1.24 -6.51 -15.22
N SER A 561 1.61 -6.80 -13.98
CA SER A 561 2.52 -5.97 -13.18
C SER A 561 3.97 -6.10 -13.67
N ASP A 562 4.40 -7.33 -13.97
CA ASP A 562 5.79 -7.67 -14.26
C ASP A 562 6.18 -7.44 -15.73
N SER A 563 5.23 -7.64 -16.65
CA SER A 563 5.44 -7.57 -18.10
C SER A 563 4.58 -6.49 -18.76
N LEU A 564 5.26 -5.44 -19.23
CA LEU A 564 4.62 -4.40 -20.04
C LEU A 564 4.13 -4.94 -21.40
N GLU A 565 4.83 -5.93 -21.97
CA GLU A 565 4.40 -6.58 -23.22
C GLU A 565 3.11 -7.37 -23.04
N PHE A 566 2.95 -8.03 -21.88
CA PHE A 566 1.71 -8.74 -21.57
C PHE A 566 0.56 -7.78 -21.35
N SER A 567 0.79 -6.68 -20.62
CA SER A 567 -0.19 -5.58 -20.50
C SER A 567 -0.58 -5.00 -21.86
N GLU A 568 0.38 -4.81 -22.78
CA GLU A 568 0.09 -4.36 -24.14
C GLU A 568 -0.81 -5.35 -24.89
N PHE A 569 -0.50 -6.64 -24.82
CA PHE A 569 -1.33 -7.69 -25.41
C PHE A 569 -2.77 -7.62 -24.89
N LEU A 570 -2.97 -7.55 -23.58
CA LEU A 570 -4.29 -7.51 -22.95
C LEU A 570 -5.12 -6.29 -23.41
N VAL A 571 -4.50 -5.11 -23.46
CA VAL A 571 -5.15 -3.88 -23.94
C VAL A 571 -5.53 -3.99 -25.42
N ARG A 572 -4.68 -4.63 -26.24
CA ARG A 572 -4.96 -4.85 -27.67
C ARG A 572 -6.08 -5.85 -27.91
N GLU A 573 -6.19 -6.87 -27.07
CA GLU A 573 -7.32 -7.82 -27.08
C GLU A 573 -8.61 -7.18 -26.55
N GLY A 574 -8.53 -6.03 -25.89
CA GLY A 574 -9.67 -5.24 -25.44
C GLY A 574 -10.19 -5.62 -24.06
N VAL A 575 -9.36 -6.17 -23.16
CA VAL A 575 -9.78 -6.49 -21.78
C VAL A 575 -10.37 -5.24 -21.08
N ASP A 576 -11.42 -5.40 -20.27
CA ASP A 576 -12.12 -4.27 -19.65
C ASP A 576 -11.39 -3.73 -18.41
N SER A 577 -10.66 -4.62 -17.72
CA SER A 577 -9.87 -4.25 -16.55
C SER A 577 -8.60 -5.09 -16.36
N ILE A 578 -7.57 -4.45 -15.80
CA ILE A 578 -6.30 -5.08 -15.44
C ILE A 578 -6.05 -4.78 -13.96
N SER A 579 -5.92 -5.83 -13.15
CA SER A 579 -5.72 -5.72 -11.71
C SER A 579 -4.27 -6.06 -11.33
N ILE A 580 -3.57 -5.09 -10.75
CA ILE A 580 -2.11 -5.13 -10.50
C ILE A 580 -1.75 -4.79 -9.06
N ASN A 581 -0.50 -5.06 -8.70
CA ASN A 581 0.00 -4.65 -7.39
C ASN A 581 0.15 -3.11 -7.33
N PRO A 582 -0.07 -2.50 -6.16
CA PRO A 582 -0.04 -1.03 -6.02
C PRO A 582 1.28 -0.38 -6.46
N ASP A 583 2.40 -1.07 -6.22
CA ASP A 583 3.76 -0.61 -6.55
C ASP A 583 3.99 -0.39 -8.06
N SER A 584 3.29 -1.17 -8.88
CA SER A 584 3.38 -1.18 -10.34
C SER A 584 2.37 -0.25 -10.99
N LEU A 585 1.38 0.24 -10.23
CA LEU A 585 0.19 0.90 -10.76
C LEU A 585 0.49 2.13 -11.61
N ILE A 586 1.31 3.05 -11.09
CA ILE A 586 1.64 4.31 -11.78
C ILE A 586 2.36 4.04 -13.11
N LYS A 587 3.33 3.12 -13.10
CA LYS A 587 4.12 2.75 -14.28
C LYS A 587 3.25 2.08 -15.33
N THR A 588 2.42 1.13 -14.92
CA THR A 588 1.57 0.36 -15.83
C THR A 588 0.46 1.23 -16.41
N LYS A 589 -0.21 2.08 -15.62
CA LYS A 589 -1.24 3.01 -16.10
C LYS A 589 -0.69 4.00 -17.14
N ALA A 590 0.50 4.57 -16.90
CA ALA A 590 1.17 5.43 -17.86
C ALA A 590 1.50 4.69 -19.18
N HIS A 591 1.94 3.43 -19.09
CA HIS A 591 2.24 2.62 -20.27
C HIS A 591 0.98 2.28 -21.07
N ILE A 592 -0.10 1.89 -20.38
CA ILE A 592 -1.38 1.55 -21.00
C ILE A 592 -1.99 2.76 -21.70
N ASN A 593 -1.95 3.95 -21.08
CA ASN A 593 -2.39 5.19 -21.72
C ASN A 593 -1.64 5.47 -23.05
N GLU A 594 -0.35 5.13 -23.13
CA GLU A 594 0.41 5.24 -24.38
C GLU A 594 -0.04 4.21 -25.42
N ILE A 595 -0.26 2.96 -25.01
CA ILE A 595 -0.73 1.89 -25.89
C ILE A 595 -2.09 2.24 -26.47
N GLU A 596 -3.04 2.70 -25.65
CA GLU A 596 -4.39 3.06 -26.06
C GLU A 596 -4.42 4.15 -27.14
N LYS A 597 -3.49 5.12 -27.09
CA LYS A 597 -3.33 6.11 -28.17
C LYS A 597 -2.90 5.50 -29.50
N THR A 598 -2.33 4.29 -29.47
CA THR A 598 -1.96 3.50 -30.65
C THR A 598 -3.00 2.46 -31.04
N VAL A 599 -3.94 2.11 -30.15
CA VAL A 599 -5.08 1.24 -30.44
C VAL A 599 -6.00 1.97 -31.44
N GLY A 600 -6.35 1.32 -32.54
CA GLY A 600 -7.08 1.94 -33.66
C GLY A 600 -6.21 2.68 -34.71
N ASN A 601 -4.93 2.97 -34.42
CA ASN A 601 -3.94 3.45 -35.42
C ASN A 601 -3.26 2.29 -36.17
N THR A 602 -4.00 1.20 -36.39
CA THR A 602 -3.59 0.03 -37.20
C THR A 602 -3.75 0.25 -38.71
N GLY A 603 -4.34 1.38 -39.13
CA GLY A 603 -4.24 1.88 -40.51
C GLY A 603 -3.38 3.14 -40.57
N ASP A 604 -2.50 3.25 -41.56
CA ASP A 604 -1.89 4.53 -41.91
C ASP A 604 -2.99 5.59 -42.02
N LYS A 605 -2.76 6.80 -41.51
CA LYS A 605 -3.57 7.96 -41.94
C LYS A 605 -3.51 7.98 -43.46
N THR A 606 -4.58 7.55 -44.12
CA THR A 606 -4.65 7.60 -45.58
C THR A 606 -4.50 9.07 -45.93
N ASN A 607 -3.44 9.41 -46.65
CA ASN A 607 -3.13 10.79 -47.02
C ASN A 607 -4.41 11.39 -47.62
N SER A 608 -4.96 12.42 -46.99
CA SER A 608 -6.27 12.97 -47.37
C SER A 608 -6.30 13.40 -48.84
N LYS A 609 -5.15 13.79 -49.41
CA LYS A 609 -5.00 14.07 -50.85
C LYS A 609 -5.11 12.83 -51.73
N LEU A 610 -4.60 11.67 -51.27
CA LEU A 610 -4.70 10.40 -51.99
C LEU A 610 -6.12 9.82 -51.89
N LEU A 611 -6.79 9.96 -50.74
CA LEU A 611 -8.18 9.57 -50.59
C LEU A 611 -9.10 10.44 -51.46
N LEU A 612 -8.85 11.75 -51.53
CA LEU A 612 -9.56 12.66 -52.44
C LEU A 612 -9.31 12.32 -53.90
N LEU A 613 -8.07 11.93 -54.25
CA LEU A 613 -7.70 11.49 -55.61
C LEU A 613 -8.41 10.19 -55.99
N LEU A 614 -8.49 9.22 -55.08
CA LEU A 614 -9.19 7.95 -55.30
C LEU A 614 -10.71 8.15 -55.39
N LEU A 615 -11.28 9.05 -54.59
CA LEU A 615 -12.68 9.48 -54.71
C LEU A 615 -12.92 10.18 -56.05
N ALA A 616 -12.03 11.07 -56.48
CA ALA A 616 -12.12 11.73 -57.77
C ALA A 616 -11.99 10.75 -58.94
N LEU A 617 -11.07 9.77 -58.86
CA LEU A 617 -10.92 8.70 -59.85
C LEU A 617 -12.12 7.74 -59.85
N GLY A 618 -12.71 7.47 -58.68
CA GLY A 618 -13.94 6.68 -58.53
C GLY A 618 -15.16 7.39 -59.13
N ILE A 619 -15.29 8.70 -58.91
CA ILE A 619 -16.33 9.53 -59.52
C ILE A 619 -16.11 9.65 -61.03
N LEU A 620 -14.86 9.83 -61.48
CA LEU A 620 -14.53 9.93 -62.90
C LEU A 620 -14.78 8.60 -63.63
N SER A 621 -14.45 7.46 -63.01
CA SER A 621 -14.75 6.14 -63.57
C SER A 621 -16.25 5.86 -63.59
N ALA A 622 -17.00 6.24 -62.55
CA ALA A 622 -18.46 6.16 -62.56
C ALA A 622 -19.09 7.05 -63.65
N ILE A 623 -18.56 8.25 -63.89
CA ILE A 623 -18.99 9.16 -64.97
C ILE A 623 -18.67 8.56 -66.34
N ILE A 624 -17.50 7.97 -66.54
CA ILE A 624 -17.11 7.31 -67.80
C ILE A 624 -18.00 6.10 -68.10
N ILE A 625 -18.40 5.35 -67.06
CA ILE A 625 -19.33 4.23 -67.17
C ILE A 625 -20.75 4.73 -67.48
N LEU A 626 -21.21 5.82 -66.84
CA LEU A 626 -22.53 6.43 -67.07
C LEU A 626 -22.65 7.11 -68.45
N LEU A 627 -21.55 7.60 -69.02
CA LEU A 627 -21.51 8.24 -70.35
C LEU A 627 -21.29 7.24 -71.50
N GLY A 628 -21.35 5.93 -71.24
CA GLY A 628 -21.41 4.91 -72.30
C GLY A 628 -20.09 4.64 -73.03
N GLY A 629 -18.94 4.80 -72.35
CA GLY A 629 -17.64 4.47 -72.92
C GLY A 629 -17.41 2.96 -73.06
N SER A 630 -17.86 2.37 -74.17
CA SER A 630 -17.58 0.98 -74.56
C SER A 630 -16.10 0.78 -74.96
N CYS A 631 -15.57 -0.40 -74.63
CA CYS A 631 -14.22 -0.91 -74.92
C CYS A 631 -13.71 -0.66 -76.35
N SER A 632 -12.42 -0.33 -76.49
CA SER A 632 -11.61 -0.74 -77.64
C SER A 632 -10.13 -0.92 -77.30
N THR A 633 -9.59 -2.03 -77.80
CA THR A 633 -8.20 -2.52 -77.78
C THR A 633 -7.16 -1.51 -78.26
N ASN A 634 -5.95 -1.51 -77.67
CA ASN A 634 -4.72 -1.73 -78.45
C ASN A 634 -3.44 -1.90 -77.61
N THR A 635 -2.78 -2.99 -77.95
CA THR A 635 -1.34 -3.25 -78.01
C THR A 635 -0.44 -2.02 -78.14
N ASN A 636 0.49 -1.88 -77.19
CA ASN A 636 1.94 -1.64 -77.39
C ASN A 636 2.50 -0.87 -76.21
N LEU A 637 3.27 -1.55 -75.36
CA LEU A 637 4.50 -1.03 -74.74
C LEU A 637 5.22 -2.18 -74.00
N SER A 638 5.49 -3.26 -74.75
CA SER A 638 6.63 -4.12 -74.46
C SER A 638 7.87 -3.49 -75.07
N GLN A 639 8.57 -2.63 -74.32
CA GLN A 639 10.00 -2.34 -74.52
C GLN A 639 10.48 -1.39 -73.43
N LYS A 640 10.93 -1.96 -72.30
CA LYS A 640 12.05 -1.51 -71.45
C LYS A 640 12.03 -2.30 -70.14
N SER A 641 12.37 -3.59 -70.25
CA SER A 641 12.60 -4.46 -69.10
C SER A 641 13.88 -5.27 -69.33
N ALA A 642 15.03 -4.66 -69.06
CA ALA A 642 16.23 -5.35 -68.60
C ALA A 642 17.28 -4.31 -68.22
N ILE A 643 17.97 -4.58 -67.12
CA ILE A 643 19.16 -3.94 -66.53
C ILE A 643 18.85 -3.17 -65.23
N ASN A 644 19.45 -3.71 -64.16
CA ASN A 644 19.48 -3.33 -62.74
C ASN A 644 18.34 -3.85 -61.85
N LYS A 645 18.15 -5.18 -61.89
CA LYS A 645 17.77 -5.99 -60.72
C LYS A 645 19.01 -6.29 -59.88
N GLU A 646 19.49 -5.30 -59.14
CA GLU A 646 20.38 -5.46 -57.99
C GLU A 646 20.50 -4.06 -57.38
N GLN A 647 20.23 -3.92 -56.07
CA GLN A 647 20.19 -2.65 -55.31
C GLN A 647 18.83 -1.93 -55.21
N ALA A 648 17.76 -2.60 -54.78
CA ALA A 648 16.65 -1.95 -54.07
C ALA A 648 15.78 -2.98 -53.30
N SER A 649 16.40 -3.76 -52.41
CA SER A 649 15.66 -4.58 -51.44
C SER A 649 16.18 -4.32 -50.02
N THR A 650 16.20 -3.06 -49.61
CA THR A 650 16.19 -2.74 -48.19
C THR A 650 14.77 -2.92 -47.69
N ASN A 651 14.52 -4.10 -47.10
CA ASN A 651 13.31 -4.44 -46.36
C ASN A 651 12.97 -3.36 -45.31
N TYR A 652 12.14 -2.40 -45.68
CA TYR A 652 11.47 -1.52 -44.73
C TYR A 652 10.24 -2.26 -44.20
N ASN A 653 10.48 -3.16 -43.25
CA ASN A 653 9.41 -3.79 -42.47
C ASN A 653 8.73 -2.68 -41.64
N PRO A 654 7.42 -2.40 -41.82
CA PRO A 654 6.68 -1.38 -41.07
C PRO A 654 6.77 -1.57 -39.56
N ALA A 655 6.81 -2.82 -39.07
CA ALA A 655 7.02 -3.12 -37.67
C ALA A 655 8.43 -2.70 -37.18
N LYS A 656 9.47 -2.79 -38.02
CA LYS A 656 10.82 -2.30 -37.67
C LYS A 656 10.91 -0.78 -37.67
N ILE A 657 10.20 -0.09 -38.57
CA ILE A 657 10.13 1.38 -38.59
C ILE A 657 9.33 1.89 -37.39
N ARG A 658 8.19 1.24 -37.08
CA ARG A 658 7.34 1.53 -35.92
C ARG A 658 8.08 1.30 -34.60
N LYS A 659 8.75 0.14 -34.45
CA LYS A 659 9.63 -0.14 -33.31
C LYS A 659 10.73 0.90 -33.15
N ARG A 660 11.28 1.44 -34.26
CA ARG A 660 12.27 2.53 -34.21
C ARG A 660 11.67 3.88 -33.82
N ALA A 661 10.45 4.20 -34.27
CA ALA A 661 9.74 5.43 -33.91
C ALA A 661 9.30 5.42 -32.44
N GLU A 662 8.74 4.30 -31.96
CA GLU A 662 8.40 4.07 -30.55
C GLU A 662 9.65 4.10 -29.68
N GLN A 663 10.76 3.48 -30.11
CA GLN A 663 12.04 3.58 -29.41
C GLN A 663 12.56 5.01 -29.34
N ARG A 664 12.27 5.85 -30.35
CA ARG A 664 12.69 7.26 -30.39
C ARG A 664 11.85 8.11 -29.42
N VAL A 665 10.53 7.95 -29.42
CA VAL A 665 9.62 8.61 -28.47
C VAL A 665 9.92 8.17 -27.04
N ARG A 666 10.07 6.86 -26.78
CA ARG A 666 10.51 6.31 -25.48
C ARG A 666 11.86 6.87 -25.05
N LYS A 667 12.81 7.09 -25.97
CA LYS A 667 14.11 7.72 -25.66
C LYS A 667 13.92 9.19 -25.30
N GLU A 668 13.16 9.95 -26.06
CA GLU A 668 12.90 11.38 -25.83
C GLU A 668 12.15 11.62 -24.50
N GLN A 669 11.18 10.76 -24.15
CA GLN A 669 10.46 10.83 -22.88
C GLN A 669 11.28 10.31 -21.69
N LYS A 670 12.04 9.20 -21.83
CA LYS A 670 13.02 8.80 -20.81
C LYS A 670 14.02 9.94 -20.54
N GLN A 671 14.36 10.72 -21.56
CA GLN A 671 15.25 11.87 -21.42
C GLN A 671 14.58 13.04 -20.68
N LYS A 672 13.28 13.29 -20.89
CA LYS A 672 12.49 14.27 -20.11
C LYS A 672 12.28 13.85 -18.65
N LEU A 673 11.90 12.59 -18.39
CA LEU A 673 11.73 12.06 -17.03
C LEU A 673 13.06 12.03 -16.26
N LYS A 674 14.18 11.71 -16.93
CA LYS A 674 15.55 11.80 -16.36
C LYS A 674 15.98 13.22 -15.97
N GLN A 675 15.27 14.26 -16.41
CA GLN A 675 15.56 15.65 -16.04
C GLN A 675 14.76 16.13 -14.82
N LYS A 676 13.71 15.41 -14.41
CA LYS A 676 12.90 15.74 -13.22
C LYS A 676 13.68 15.37 -11.96
N MET A 677 13.61 16.22 -10.93
CA MET A 677 14.24 16.03 -9.62
C MET A 677 13.16 15.85 -8.54
N LEU A 678 13.43 15.03 -7.53
CA LEU A 678 12.55 14.73 -6.40
C LEU A 678 13.18 15.26 -5.11
N PRO A 679 12.42 15.95 -4.23
CA PRO A 679 12.94 16.43 -2.95
C PRO A 679 13.10 15.29 -1.93
N MET A 680 14.11 15.43 -1.08
CA MET A 680 14.45 14.52 0.02
C MET A 680 14.88 15.32 1.24
N LYS A 681 14.37 14.92 2.41
CA LYS A 681 14.84 15.39 3.73
C LYS A 681 15.54 14.22 4.41
N ILE A 682 16.74 14.45 4.93
CA ILE A 682 17.50 13.50 5.72
C ILE A 682 17.52 14.01 7.15
N SER A 683 17.16 13.12 8.07
CA SER A 683 17.20 13.31 9.53
C SER A 683 17.77 12.07 10.23
N THR A 684 18.46 11.18 9.52
CA THR A 684 19.03 9.97 10.13
C THR A 684 20.44 10.23 10.67
N PHE A 685 21.36 10.75 9.86
CA PHE A 685 22.75 11.02 10.28
C PHE A 685 23.17 12.48 10.20
N ALA A 686 22.38 13.33 9.52
CA ALA A 686 22.57 14.78 9.42
C ALA A 686 21.24 15.44 9.01
N ASP A 687 20.99 16.69 9.39
CA ASP A 687 19.74 17.41 9.09
C ASP A 687 19.88 18.30 7.85
N PHE A 688 19.52 17.76 6.69
CA PHE A 688 19.56 18.49 5.42
C PHE A 688 18.52 17.99 4.42
N ASN A 689 18.10 18.88 3.54
CA ASN A 689 17.30 18.55 2.37
C ASN A 689 18.17 18.57 1.13
N PHE A 690 17.83 17.78 0.13
CA PHE A 690 18.41 17.84 -1.20
C PHE A 690 17.40 17.30 -2.22
N GLU A 691 17.64 17.52 -3.51
CA GLU A 691 16.85 16.89 -4.57
C GLU A 691 17.71 15.88 -5.34
N TYR A 692 17.08 14.82 -5.84
CA TYR A 692 17.76 13.77 -6.61
C TYR A 692 16.97 13.37 -7.87
N PRO A 693 17.61 12.74 -8.87
CA PRO A 693 16.94 12.47 -10.14
C PRO A 693 15.77 11.49 -10.00
N TYR A 694 14.67 11.79 -10.71
CA TYR A 694 13.48 10.95 -10.76
C TYR A 694 13.83 9.54 -11.31
N GLY A 695 13.32 8.51 -10.63
CA GLY A 695 13.56 7.10 -10.97
C GLY A 695 14.84 6.50 -10.37
N TRP A 696 15.65 7.29 -9.65
CA TRP A 696 16.75 6.75 -8.84
C TRP A 696 16.21 6.21 -7.52
N LYS A 697 16.79 5.11 -7.04
CA LYS A 697 16.49 4.49 -5.75
C LYS A 697 17.30 5.14 -4.64
N VAL A 698 16.81 5.10 -3.42
CA VAL A 698 17.55 5.55 -2.24
C VAL A 698 17.71 4.39 -1.28
N SER A 699 18.95 4.15 -0.87
CA SER A 699 19.35 3.15 0.11
C SER A 699 19.94 3.86 1.32
N HIS A 700 19.40 3.54 2.49
CA HIS A 700 19.88 4.03 3.78
C HIS A 700 20.79 3.00 4.43
N SER A 701 21.83 3.49 5.11
CA SER A 701 22.78 2.70 5.91
C SER A 701 23.29 3.53 7.09
N GLN A 702 24.02 2.88 8.01
CA GLN A 702 24.39 3.39 9.35
C GLN A 702 24.79 4.87 9.42
N ASN A 703 25.70 5.33 8.56
CA ASN A 703 26.16 6.72 8.45
C ASN A 703 26.14 7.21 7.00
N SER A 704 25.34 6.56 6.14
CA SER A 704 25.36 6.90 4.74
C SER A 704 24.04 6.69 4.03
N LEU A 705 23.77 7.59 3.10
CA LEU A 705 22.68 7.52 2.16
C LEU A 705 23.28 7.28 0.78
N ARG A 706 22.74 6.34 0.00
CA ARG A 706 23.09 6.20 -1.41
C ARG A 706 21.87 6.36 -2.27
N VAL A 707 21.87 7.37 -3.14
CA VAL A 707 20.92 7.52 -4.23
C VAL A 707 21.52 6.94 -5.50
N TYR A 708 20.85 6.03 -6.21
CA TYR A 708 21.44 5.33 -7.35
C TYR A 708 20.43 4.93 -8.43
N ASP A 709 20.89 4.87 -9.69
CA ASP A 709 20.12 4.31 -10.80
C ASP A 709 20.43 2.82 -10.95
N SER A 710 19.44 1.99 -10.60
CA SER A 710 19.50 0.53 -10.73
C SER A 710 19.86 -0.01 -12.12
N ASN A 711 19.74 0.81 -13.18
CA ASN A 711 20.02 0.38 -14.55
C ASN A 711 21.39 0.79 -15.07
N THR A 712 22.08 1.73 -14.42
CA THR A 712 23.28 2.37 -15.00
C THR A 712 24.47 2.43 -14.06
N ASP A 713 24.41 1.77 -12.90
CA ASP A 713 25.43 1.77 -11.82
C ASP A 713 25.80 3.18 -11.31
N LYS A 714 25.05 4.20 -11.73
CA LYS A 714 25.28 5.59 -11.34
C LYS A 714 24.76 5.80 -9.93
N TYR A 715 25.54 6.48 -9.09
CA TYR A 715 25.14 6.76 -7.71
C TYR A 715 25.66 8.10 -7.21
N ILE A 716 25.03 8.59 -6.16
CA ILE A 716 25.45 9.68 -5.29
C ILE A 716 25.29 9.17 -3.86
N SER A 717 26.40 9.12 -3.12
CA SER A 717 26.46 8.65 -1.74
C SER A 717 26.77 9.82 -0.83
N PHE A 718 25.99 10.01 0.22
CA PHE A 718 26.25 10.93 1.31
C PHE A 718 26.73 10.11 2.50
N MET A 719 27.81 10.49 3.15
CA MET A 719 28.40 9.79 4.29
C MET A 719 28.78 10.79 5.37
N THR A 720 28.45 10.53 6.63
CA THR A 720 29.04 11.26 7.75
C THR A 720 30.28 10.54 8.26
N THR A 721 31.36 11.30 8.44
CA THR A 721 32.59 10.80 9.09
C THR A 721 32.87 11.61 10.33
N SER A 722 32.79 10.97 11.49
CA SER A 722 33.27 11.50 12.77
C SER A 722 34.76 11.13 12.95
N SER A 723 35.70 11.97 12.50
CA SER A 723 37.06 11.89 13.04
C SER A 723 37.75 13.24 13.06
N GLU A 724 38.15 13.67 14.26
CA GLU A 724 38.95 14.89 14.49
C GLU A 724 40.24 14.89 13.65
N LYS A 725 40.84 13.71 13.43
CA LYS A 725 42.04 13.54 12.60
C LYS A 725 41.86 13.98 11.15
N ARG A 726 40.72 13.68 10.53
CA ARG A 726 40.47 13.99 9.11
C ARG A 726 40.11 15.46 8.91
N PHE A 727 39.51 16.09 9.91
CA PHE A 727 39.29 17.54 9.94
C PHE A 727 40.62 18.31 10.00
N GLU A 728 41.54 17.93 10.89
CA GLU A 728 42.88 18.52 10.95
C GLU A 728 43.68 18.25 9.66
N GLU A 729 43.58 17.08 9.04
CA GLU A 729 44.19 16.82 7.73
C GLU A 729 43.63 17.72 6.61
N VAL A 730 42.30 17.94 6.57
CA VAL A 730 41.67 18.85 5.60
C VAL A 730 42.08 20.30 5.88
N LYS A 731 42.06 20.73 7.14
CA LYS A 731 42.50 22.07 7.57
C LYS A 731 43.96 22.35 7.22
N ASN A 732 44.86 21.40 7.49
CA ASN A 732 46.30 21.52 7.19
C ASN A 732 46.61 21.44 5.68
N LYS A 733 45.77 20.75 4.89
CA LYS A 733 45.94 20.67 3.43
C LYS A 733 45.49 21.93 2.69
N TYR A 734 44.60 22.72 3.30
CA TYR A 734 44.10 23.98 2.75
C TYR A 734 44.48 25.14 3.68
N ASN A 735 45.77 25.54 3.66
CA ASN A 735 46.38 26.60 4.50
C ASN A 735 45.76 28.03 4.41
N ASN A 736 44.59 28.22 3.80
CA ASN A 736 43.92 29.52 3.61
C ASN A 736 42.49 29.60 4.20
N VAL A 737 42.12 28.74 5.16
CA VAL A 737 40.78 28.84 5.81
C VAL A 737 40.69 30.00 6.81
N SER A 738 41.78 30.72 7.10
CA SER A 738 41.78 31.90 7.99
C SER A 738 41.04 33.13 7.43
N SER A 739 40.49 33.06 6.21
CA SER A 739 39.78 34.19 5.58
C SER A 739 38.29 33.93 5.31
N MET A 740 37.70 32.84 5.79
CA MET A 740 36.25 32.71 5.75
C MET A 740 35.61 33.62 6.79
N LYS A 741 35.31 34.85 6.38
CA LYS A 741 34.24 35.64 7.00
C LYS A 741 33.02 34.72 7.08
N VAL A 742 32.59 34.48 8.31
CA VAL A 742 31.32 33.84 8.66
C VAL A 742 30.21 34.80 8.22
N ASP A 743 29.98 34.85 6.92
CA ASP A 743 28.86 35.58 6.35
C ASP A 743 28.39 34.83 5.10
N GLN A 744 27.25 34.16 5.27
CA GLN A 744 26.33 33.72 4.22
C GLN A 744 26.94 33.17 2.92
N LYS A 745 27.47 31.93 2.96
CA LYS A 745 27.37 30.91 1.88
C LYS A 745 28.17 29.67 2.27
N ALA A 746 27.58 28.49 2.04
CA ALA A 746 28.24 27.20 2.18
C ALA A 746 29.62 27.22 1.49
N ALA A 747 30.66 26.95 2.26
CA ALA A 747 32.03 26.81 1.78
C ALA A 747 32.20 25.51 0.98
N PHE A 748 32.31 25.58 -0.34
CA PHE A 748 32.56 24.41 -1.19
C PHE A 748 34.06 24.13 -1.26
N LEU A 749 34.54 23.03 -0.66
CA LEU A 749 35.89 22.52 -0.88
C LEU A 749 35.87 21.49 -2.02
N THR A 750 36.37 21.86 -3.19
CA THR A 750 36.53 20.93 -4.33
C THR A 750 37.87 20.22 -4.26
N ASN A 751 37.87 18.89 -4.20
CA ASN A 751 39.08 18.10 -4.43
C ASN A 751 39.10 17.61 -5.89
N THR A 752 40.11 17.99 -6.68
CA THR A 752 40.48 17.30 -7.92
C THR A 752 41.77 16.54 -7.66
N SER A 753 41.69 15.37 -7.02
CA SER A 753 42.82 14.45 -6.95
C SER A 753 42.93 13.69 -8.27
N THR A 754 43.89 14.08 -9.11
CA THR A 754 44.45 13.22 -10.15
C THR A 754 45.56 12.38 -9.52
N SER A 755 45.26 11.16 -9.08
CA SER A 755 46.29 10.16 -8.80
C SER A 755 46.58 9.36 -10.07
N ASN A 756 47.83 9.43 -10.54
CA ASN A 756 48.37 8.56 -11.57
C ASN A 756 48.79 7.23 -10.93
N THR A 757 47.91 6.24 -10.95
CA THR A 757 48.29 4.82 -10.89
C THR A 757 47.38 4.02 -11.82
N SER A 758 48.01 3.17 -12.62
CA SER A 758 47.43 2.43 -13.73
C SER A 758 46.51 1.30 -13.25
N THR A 759 45.20 1.46 -13.45
CA THR A 759 44.24 0.46 -13.96
C THR A 759 42.85 1.12 -14.04
N ALA A 760 42.34 1.26 -15.27
CA ALA A 760 41.02 1.82 -15.60
C ALA A 760 39.91 0.81 -15.21
N ASN A 761 38.70 1.11 -14.71
CA ASN A 761 37.79 2.26 -14.86
C ASN A 761 36.76 2.26 -13.69
N ASN A 762 36.72 3.34 -12.89
CA ASN A 762 35.51 3.96 -12.30
C ASN A 762 35.98 5.04 -11.30
N ARG A 763 36.23 6.26 -11.80
CA ARG A 763 36.70 7.38 -10.97
C ARG A 763 35.51 7.99 -10.22
N SER A 764 35.35 7.68 -8.94
CA SER A 764 34.47 8.45 -8.05
C SER A 764 35.08 9.81 -7.75
N LYS A 765 34.25 10.86 -7.65
CA LYS A 765 34.65 12.17 -7.13
C LYS A 765 34.07 12.33 -5.74
N GLU A 766 34.93 12.67 -4.78
CA GLU A 766 34.55 13.01 -3.41
C GLU A 766 34.43 14.53 -3.24
N PHE A 767 33.33 14.98 -2.65
CA PHE A 767 33.09 16.35 -2.20
C PHE A 767 32.93 16.33 -0.68
N TYR A 768 33.40 17.38 -0.01
CA TYR A 768 33.28 17.52 1.45
C TYR A 768 32.45 18.76 1.75
N LEU A 769 31.30 18.58 2.40
CA LEU A 769 30.52 19.65 3.02
C LEU A 769 30.77 19.60 4.53
N ALA A 770 31.30 20.69 5.10
CA ALA A 770 31.50 20.80 6.54
C ALA A 770 30.36 21.61 7.15
N GLN A 771 29.62 21.02 8.10
CA GLN A 771 28.73 21.76 8.99
C GLN A 771 29.52 22.06 10.28
N ILE A 772 29.83 23.34 10.51
CA ILE A 772 30.53 23.79 11.72
C ILE A 772 29.48 24.25 12.72
N LYS A 773 29.39 23.58 13.88
CA LYS A 773 28.51 24.00 14.98
C LYS A 773 29.39 24.70 16.03
N MET A 774 29.18 26.01 16.21
CA MET A 774 29.83 26.77 17.28
C MET A 774 28.88 26.82 18.48
N SER A 775 29.28 26.24 19.62
CA SER A 775 28.57 26.41 20.89
C SER A 775 29.21 27.55 21.67
N THR A 776 28.46 28.62 21.95
CA THR A 776 28.86 29.62 22.95
C THR A 776 28.30 29.19 24.31
N SER A 777 29.15 28.78 25.25
CA SER A 777 28.72 28.64 26.65
C SER A 777 28.63 30.02 27.30
N SER A 778 27.59 30.23 28.10
CA SER A 778 27.44 31.43 28.92
C SER A 778 28.30 31.34 30.18
N ALA A 779 29.16 32.34 30.36
CA ALA A 779 29.79 32.85 31.58
C ALA A 779 30.61 31.88 32.47
N ASP A 780 31.86 32.29 32.67
CA ASP A 780 32.81 31.88 33.72
C ASP A 780 33.34 30.44 33.68
N GLU A 781 34.24 30.16 32.73
CA GLU A 781 35.52 29.46 32.98
C GLU A 781 36.37 29.45 31.69
N ALA A 782 37.69 29.40 31.85
CA ALA A 782 38.70 29.71 30.82
C ALA A 782 38.51 29.01 29.45
N GLU A 783 38.78 29.78 28.40
CA GLU A 783 38.62 29.48 26.97
C GLU A 783 39.07 28.07 26.55
N SER A 784 38.12 27.24 26.14
CA SER A 784 38.31 26.34 24.99
C SER A 784 37.02 26.29 24.16
N GLU A 785 37.03 26.94 22.99
CA GLU A 785 35.97 26.77 22.00
C GLU A 785 36.02 25.32 21.47
N LYS A 786 35.11 24.46 21.95
CA LYS A 786 34.89 23.14 21.32
C LYS A 786 33.99 23.31 20.10
N ALA A 787 34.58 23.59 18.94
CA ALA A 787 33.89 23.46 17.67
C ALA A 787 33.69 21.97 17.34
N SER A 788 32.44 21.51 17.26
CA SER A 788 32.13 20.20 16.67
C SER A 788 31.86 20.38 15.17
N VAL A 789 32.59 19.63 14.34
CA VAL A 789 32.44 19.69 12.88
C VAL A 789 31.91 18.35 12.38
N ASN A 790 30.67 18.35 11.92
CA ASN A 790 30.10 17.21 11.20
C ASN A 790 30.48 17.33 9.73
N LEU A 791 31.34 16.43 9.25
CA LEU A 791 31.77 16.39 7.86
C LEU A 791 30.84 15.46 7.07
N LEU A 792 30.05 16.04 6.17
CA LEU A 792 29.23 15.33 5.20
C LEU A 792 30.04 15.14 3.91
N THR A 793 30.45 13.91 3.66
CA THR A 793 31.14 13.51 2.43
C THR A 793 30.11 13.13 1.37
N VAL A 794 30.17 13.71 0.18
CA VAL A 794 29.33 13.36 -0.97
C VAL A 794 30.19 12.74 -2.06
N GLU A 795 30.00 11.46 -2.34
CA GLU A 795 30.71 10.70 -3.36
C GLU A 795 29.78 10.41 -4.54
N SER A 796 30.26 10.52 -5.78
CA SER A 796 29.51 10.04 -6.94
C SER A 796 30.42 9.62 -8.08
N ASN A 797 29.97 8.63 -8.84
CA ASN A 797 30.56 8.23 -10.12
C ASN A 797 29.91 8.93 -11.34
N ASP A 798 28.91 9.80 -11.14
CA ASP A 798 28.30 10.64 -12.18
C ASP A 798 28.45 12.14 -11.87
N ARG A 799 29.43 12.76 -12.53
CA ARG A 799 29.75 14.18 -12.36
C ARG A 799 28.60 15.13 -12.73
N GLU A 800 27.79 14.79 -13.73
CA GLU A 800 26.71 15.67 -14.17
C GLU A 800 25.59 15.69 -13.12
N GLN A 801 25.23 14.53 -12.61
CA GLN A 801 24.17 14.41 -11.61
C GLN A 801 24.60 14.94 -10.25
N LEU A 802 25.84 14.69 -9.84
CA LEU A 802 26.42 15.26 -8.62
C LEU A 802 26.34 16.79 -8.59
N ASN A 803 26.65 17.45 -9.72
CA ASN A 803 26.55 18.91 -9.83
C ASN A 803 25.10 19.43 -9.73
N LYS A 804 24.11 18.64 -10.14
CA LYS A 804 22.68 19.01 -10.00
C LYS A 804 22.24 18.85 -8.55
N VAL A 805 22.54 17.70 -7.95
CA VAL A 805 22.19 17.38 -6.57
C VAL A 805 22.84 18.34 -5.57
N ILE A 806 24.15 18.60 -5.67
CA ILE A 806 24.87 19.50 -4.74
C ILE A 806 24.24 20.90 -4.67
N LYS A 807 23.72 21.42 -5.79
CA LYS A 807 23.08 22.75 -5.84
C LYS A 807 21.76 22.84 -5.07
N THR A 808 21.16 21.70 -4.77
CA THR A 808 19.86 21.61 -4.10
C THR A 808 19.98 21.33 -2.59
N ILE A 809 21.19 21.04 -2.11
CA ILE A 809 21.44 20.76 -0.69
C ILE A 809 21.16 22.01 0.15
N LYS A 810 20.28 21.88 1.15
CA LYS A 810 19.95 22.91 2.13
C LYS A 810 19.92 22.29 3.53
N PHE A 811 20.80 22.72 4.43
CA PHE A 811 20.74 22.31 5.83
C PHE A 811 19.54 22.99 6.53
N ASN A 812 18.78 22.23 7.30
CA ASN A 812 17.69 22.81 8.11
C ASN A 812 18.32 23.41 9.38
N ARG A 813 18.10 24.71 9.64
CA ARG A 813 18.60 25.39 10.85
C ARG A 813 17.50 25.42 11.93
N LYS A 814 17.86 25.09 13.16
CA LYS A 814 17.30 25.68 14.39
C LYS A 814 18.48 26.22 15.21
N ASP A 815 18.49 27.55 15.39
CA ASP A 815 19.36 28.38 16.24
C ASP A 815 20.86 28.58 15.89
N ASN A 816 21.12 29.84 15.47
CA ASN A 816 22.36 30.60 15.19
C ASN A 816 23.38 30.10 14.15
#